data_AF-A0A8S9BGT4-F1
#
_entry.id   AF-A0A8S9BGT4-F1
#
_cell.length_a   1.000
_cell.length_b   1.000
_cell.length_c   1.000
_cell.angle_alpha   90.00
_cell.angle_beta   90.00
_cell.angle_gamma   90.00
#
_symmetry.space_group_name_H-M   'P 1'
#
loop_
_entity.id
_entity.type
_entity.pdbx_description
1 polymer ?
#
loop_
_entity_poly.entity_id
_entity_poly.type
_entity_poly.pdbx_seq_one_letter_code
_entity_poly.pdbx_strand_id
1 'polypeptide(L)'
;MSSSTLSPDQAHALFDILTHHQIYSEIEGFKWPDAIRNYGKPFSKGEISQSSSPLMQDMFNSIAVKLPGIKTLPPEFWQDRIGNLIANLSEPGLSESYDKGTMGTRKTLSTASSVVIENCARGCLGGCPEAPDKIADVKYDRSKAEDLKRAWDRAAYELVYGDLIDELYDGVAKSEKLEDTSPLVQAAIEHILLITASFVHHVFVLSPDGQYLLRLLSNVNKLVPYMAIKQTLRVGNAATMINGMVKLILTKLSVTAFTNWIGLSNNADDGMNLMQQIISTVLTWDNSDFKDTAAKIEKAKDGPSREHLDAIETHVQAGREEHEKVRSISIEQSKSVVKVIFETTSYAPSTTLSESQHVQALEYYSAKLSIRDRKELIRILCHQYPDNLTQSIRDVVAVYDPLIRSIHNGVDLSAGLGDLQNFLEDMIKTVRPKSGSGSPRGKAPSVEDFVTLFRTHLPSCLRFLHQVAKNCPEVSSTFREYCKEAIQTFRTKDSSGGNKAGAAGSMTDQITNLFSSLPEDQKSKMIGVLDEHSKYLASLRKISMQRAQSVLDNKSTTMYGPGVYLARWHGLLDETLITPGTPEGPVRRGKDIQFKDEEGKRKGGAKGWWDSEGIAKTVMGEVPEQPDVDIVLKLLGGPFRDMLNARLDCDIQN
;
A
#
# COMPACT_ATOMS: atom_id res chain seq x y z
N MET A 1 18.19 -35.05 -22.14
CA MET A 1 16.82 -35.09 -21.60
C MET A 1 16.79 -34.05 -20.49
N SER A 2 16.00 -32.98 -20.65
CA SER A 2 15.76 -31.99 -19.60
C SER A 2 15.09 -32.70 -18.41
N SER A 3 15.54 -32.41 -17.18
CA SER A 3 14.82 -32.88 -15.99
C SER A 3 13.39 -32.34 -16.03
N SER A 4 12.40 -33.21 -15.89
CA SER A 4 10.99 -32.80 -15.73
C SER A 4 10.71 -32.20 -14.34
N THR A 5 11.68 -32.24 -13.44
CA THR A 5 11.52 -31.81 -12.05
C THR A 5 12.40 -30.60 -11.78
N LEU A 6 11.79 -29.53 -11.24
CA LEU A 6 12.48 -28.32 -10.79
C LEU A 6 13.31 -28.61 -9.53
N SER A 7 14.46 -27.97 -9.39
CA SER A 7 15.16 -27.92 -8.11
C SER A 7 14.32 -27.13 -7.07
N PRO A 8 14.57 -27.29 -5.76
CA PRO A 8 13.90 -26.48 -4.73
C PRO A 8 14.03 -24.97 -4.98
N ASP A 9 15.22 -24.50 -5.35
CA ASP A 9 15.49 -23.10 -5.64
C ASP A 9 14.73 -22.61 -6.89
N GLN A 10 14.65 -23.44 -7.93
CA GLN A 10 13.91 -23.12 -9.15
C GLN A 10 12.39 -23.10 -8.89
N ALA A 11 11.86 -24.05 -8.12
CA ALA A 11 10.46 -24.06 -7.72
C ALA A 11 10.12 -22.84 -6.86
N HIS A 12 11.01 -22.47 -5.93
CA HIS A 12 10.88 -21.25 -5.15
C HIS A 12 10.89 -20.00 -6.03
N ALA A 13 11.83 -19.90 -6.97
CA ALA A 13 11.92 -18.78 -7.91
C ALA A 13 10.65 -18.66 -8.78
N LEU A 14 10.14 -19.78 -9.32
CA LEU A 14 8.94 -19.77 -10.14
C LEU A 14 7.71 -19.34 -9.33
N PHE A 15 7.56 -19.88 -8.12
CA PHE A 15 6.49 -19.49 -7.21
C PHE A 15 6.58 -18.01 -6.83
N ASP A 16 7.79 -17.52 -6.58
CA ASP A 16 8.05 -16.13 -6.23
C ASP A 16 7.64 -15.15 -7.34
N ILE A 17 8.04 -15.45 -8.59
CA ILE A 17 7.68 -14.67 -9.79
C ILE A 17 6.17 -14.68 -9.98
N LEU A 18 5.55 -15.86 -10.03
CA LEU A 18 4.12 -15.98 -10.33
C LEU A 18 3.25 -15.28 -9.28
N THR A 19 3.58 -15.43 -7.99
CA THR A 19 2.85 -14.74 -6.91
C THR A 19 3.05 -13.23 -6.91
N HIS A 20 4.27 -12.74 -7.22
CA HIS A 20 4.57 -11.31 -7.32
C HIS A 20 3.69 -10.64 -8.38
N HIS A 21 3.72 -11.18 -9.60
CA HIS A 21 2.97 -10.61 -10.73
C HIS A 21 1.47 -10.84 -10.61
N GLN A 22 1.03 -11.98 -10.06
CA GLN A 22 -0.39 -12.24 -9.83
C GLN A 22 -0.99 -11.23 -8.84
N ILE A 23 -0.38 -11.04 -7.66
CA ILE A 23 -0.88 -10.06 -6.66
C ILE A 23 -0.89 -8.64 -7.25
N TYR A 24 0.17 -8.25 -7.95
CA TYR A 24 0.23 -6.93 -8.56
C TYR A 24 -0.88 -6.75 -9.62
N SER A 25 -1.09 -7.76 -10.48
CA SER A 25 -2.16 -7.76 -11.49
C SER A 25 -3.56 -7.69 -10.87
N GLU A 26 -3.82 -8.42 -9.78
CA GLU A 26 -5.10 -8.36 -9.08
C GLU A 26 -5.37 -6.97 -8.48
N ILE A 27 -4.35 -6.35 -7.87
CA ILE A 27 -4.43 -4.98 -7.34
C ILE A 27 -4.67 -3.96 -8.46
N GLU A 28 -3.96 -4.07 -9.59
CA GLU A 28 -4.21 -3.23 -10.76
C GLU A 28 -5.61 -3.43 -11.33
N GLY A 29 -6.16 -4.65 -11.23
CA GLY A 29 -7.51 -4.99 -11.65
C GLY A 29 -8.57 -4.07 -11.07
N PHE A 30 -8.39 -3.57 -9.84
CA PHE A 30 -9.33 -2.62 -9.19
C PHE A 30 -9.43 -1.25 -9.86
N LYS A 31 -8.65 -0.98 -10.92
CA LYS A 31 -8.94 0.13 -11.83
C LYS A 31 -10.26 -0.07 -12.59
N TRP A 32 -10.77 -1.30 -12.65
CA TRP A 32 -11.97 -1.71 -13.36
C TRP A 32 -13.13 -2.03 -12.41
N PRO A 33 -14.35 -1.58 -12.72
CA PRO A 33 -15.55 -1.95 -11.96
C PRO A 33 -15.77 -3.47 -11.91
N ASP A 34 -15.40 -4.16 -12.98
CA ASP A 34 -15.59 -5.60 -13.09
C ASP A 34 -14.72 -6.39 -12.11
N ALA A 35 -13.63 -5.80 -11.61
CA ALA A 35 -12.81 -6.45 -10.59
C ALA A 35 -13.63 -6.72 -9.32
N ILE A 36 -14.33 -5.71 -8.78
CA ILE A 36 -15.14 -5.94 -7.58
C ILE A 36 -16.43 -6.71 -7.88
N ARG A 37 -17.04 -6.51 -9.06
CA ARG A 37 -18.27 -7.22 -9.47
C ARG A 37 -18.04 -8.74 -9.59
N ASN A 38 -16.88 -9.12 -10.11
CA ASN A 38 -16.45 -10.51 -10.29
C ASN A 38 -15.44 -10.96 -9.23
N TYR A 39 -15.38 -10.27 -8.08
CA TYR A 39 -14.47 -10.64 -6.99
C TYR A 39 -14.90 -11.92 -6.29
N GLY A 40 -16.21 -12.21 -6.23
CA GLY A 40 -16.77 -13.35 -5.52
C GLY A 40 -17.27 -13.01 -4.12
N LYS A 41 -17.56 -14.03 -3.31
CA LYS A 41 -18.04 -13.83 -1.93
C LYS A 41 -16.98 -13.06 -1.11
N PRO A 42 -17.39 -12.10 -0.24
CA PRO A 42 -18.77 -11.75 0.10
C PRO A 42 -19.42 -10.68 -0.80
N PHE A 43 -18.73 -10.17 -1.81
CA PHE A 43 -19.19 -9.05 -2.65
C PHE A 43 -20.18 -9.43 -3.75
N SER A 44 -20.20 -10.69 -4.16
CA SER A 44 -21.12 -11.21 -5.19
C SER A 44 -22.36 -11.88 -4.58
N LYS A 45 -23.52 -11.70 -5.21
CA LYS A 45 -24.82 -12.28 -4.79
C LYS A 45 -25.02 -13.76 -5.17
N GLY A 46 -24.22 -14.26 -6.11
CA GLY A 46 -24.32 -15.64 -6.61
C GLY A 46 -22.95 -16.27 -6.80
N GLU A 47 -22.95 -17.52 -7.29
CA GLU A 47 -21.74 -18.19 -7.73
C GLU A 47 -21.19 -17.48 -8.98
N ILE A 48 -19.89 -17.19 -8.94
CA ILE A 48 -19.15 -16.68 -10.09
C ILE A 48 -18.32 -17.81 -10.66
N SER A 49 -18.14 -17.85 -11.98
CA SER A 49 -17.38 -18.92 -12.63
C SER A 49 -15.88 -18.83 -12.36
N GLN A 50 -15.35 -17.60 -12.27
CA GLN A 50 -13.95 -17.33 -11.97
C GLN A 50 -13.84 -15.97 -11.28
N SER A 51 -12.98 -15.91 -10.26
CA SER A 51 -12.64 -14.68 -9.58
C SER A 51 -11.74 -13.78 -10.42
N SER A 52 -12.03 -12.49 -10.37
CA SER A 52 -11.15 -11.43 -10.86
C SER A 52 -9.86 -11.30 -10.02
N SER A 53 -9.88 -11.79 -8.77
CA SER A 53 -8.78 -11.68 -7.81
C SER A 53 -8.72 -12.91 -6.89
N PRO A 54 -8.46 -14.11 -7.43
CA PRO A 54 -8.57 -15.36 -6.67
C PRO A 54 -7.63 -15.39 -5.46
N LEU A 55 -6.42 -14.85 -5.58
CA LEU A 55 -5.45 -14.87 -4.49
C LEU A 55 -5.83 -13.90 -3.38
N MET A 56 -6.23 -12.68 -3.74
CA MET A 56 -6.75 -11.72 -2.77
C MET A 56 -8.04 -12.20 -2.12
N GLN A 57 -8.95 -12.83 -2.89
CA GLN A 57 -10.23 -13.34 -2.39
C GLN A 57 -10.02 -14.46 -1.36
N ASP A 58 -9.13 -15.41 -1.62
CA ASP A 58 -8.79 -16.47 -0.68
C ASP A 58 -8.30 -15.88 0.65
N MET A 59 -7.33 -14.95 0.61
CA MET A 59 -6.85 -14.27 1.82
C MET A 59 -7.94 -13.45 2.51
N PHE A 60 -8.76 -12.73 1.74
CA PHE A 60 -9.82 -11.90 2.28
C PHE A 60 -10.86 -12.72 3.02
N ASN A 61 -11.29 -13.85 2.46
CA ASN A 61 -12.27 -14.75 3.06
C ASN A 61 -11.69 -15.51 4.27
N SER A 62 -10.43 -15.93 4.18
CA SER A 62 -9.78 -16.70 5.22
C SER A 62 -9.33 -15.87 6.43
N ILE A 63 -9.07 -14.57 6.23
CA ILE A 63 -8.53 -13.67 7.26
C ILE A 63 -9.52 -12.53 7.55
N ALA A 64 -9.74 -11.63 6.59
CA ALA A 64 -10.45 -10.37 6.83
C ALA A 64 -11.94 -10.58 7.19
N VAL A 65 -12.65 -11.46 6.48
CA VAL A 65 -14.08 -11.74 6.72
C VAL A 65 -14.30 -12.41 8.08
N LYS A 66 -13.35 -13.21 8.56
CA LYS A 66 -13.45 -13.93 9.84
C LYS A 66 -13.15 -13.07 11.07
N LEU A 67 -12.71 -11.83 10.86
CA LEU A 67 -12.33 -10.92 11.94
C LEU A 67 -13.52 -10.67 12.89
N PRO A 68 -13.30 -10.63 14.23
CA PRO A 68 -14.38 -10.40 15.20
C PRO A 68 -15.20 -9.14 14.87
N GLY A 69 -16.52 -9.22 14.97
CA GLY A 69 -17.41 -8.14 14.51
C GLY A 69 -17.64 -8.16 12.99
N ILE A 70 -16.57 -8.12 12.18
CA ILE A 70 -16.66 -8.13 10.70
C ILE A 70 -17.41 -9.36 10.18
N LYS A 71 -17.18 -10.54 10.77
CA LYS A 71 -17.90 -11.79 10.43
C LYS A 71 -19.41 -11.74 10.62
N THR A 72 -19.91 -10.74 11.35
CA THR A 72 -21.35 -10.54 11.62
C THR A 72 -21.99 -9.50 10.70
N LEU A 73 -21.19 -8.85 9.84
CA LEU A 73 -21.71 -7.88 8.90
C LEU A 73 -22.64 -8.56 7.89
N PRO A 74 -23.81 -7.97 7.61
CA PRO A 74 -24.80 -8.59 6.75
C PRO A 74 -24.36 -8.53 5.28
N PRO A 75 -24.87 -9.40 4.39
CA PRO A 75 -24.50 -9.41 2.97
C PRO A 75 -24.67 -8.05 2.28
N GLU A 76 -25.69 -7.28 2.66
CA GLU A 76 -25.96 -5.94 2.11
C GLU A 76 -24.80 -4.96 2.38
N PHE A 77 -24.07 -5.11 3.49
CA PHE A 77 -22.88 -4.30 3.77
C PHE A 77 -21.81 -4.52 2.70
N TRP A 78 -21.56 -5.78 2.34
CA TRP A 78 -20.54 -6.14 1.35
C TRP A 78 -21.00 -5.81 -0.06
N GLN A 79 -22.20 -6.24 -0.42
CA GLN A 79 -22.70 -6.20 -1.79
C GLN A 79 -23.18 -4.79 -2.18
N ASP A 80 -24.01 -4.18 -1.35
CA ASP A 80 -24.72 -2.95 -1.72
C ASP A 80 -24.02 -1.67 -1.18
N ARG A 81 -23.13 -1.80 -0.18
CA ARG A 81 -22.35 -0.66 0.36
C ARG A 81 -20.90 -0.69 -0.14
N ILE A 82 -20.04 -1.52 0.45
CA ILE A 82 -18.60 -1.52 0.12
C ILE A 82 -18.35 -1.89 -1.34
N GLY A 83 -19.06 -2.89 -1.87
CA GLY A 83 -18.97 -3.31 -3.27
C GLY A 83 -19.29 -2.15 -4.23
N ASN A 84 -20.41 -1.46 -3.99
CA ASN A 84 -20.79 -0.28 -4.77
C ASN A 84 -19.81 0.90 -4.58
N LEU A 85 -19.27 1.11 -3.38
CA LEU A 85 -18.27 2.16 -3.14
C LEU A 85 -16.99 1.90 -3.95
N ILE A 86 -16.48 0.67 -3.94
CA ILE A 86 -15.29 0.28 -4.72
C ILE A 86 -15.59 0.38 -6.23
N ALA A 87 -16.75 -0.10 -6.67
CA ALA A 87 -17.17 0.02 -8.07
C ALA A 87 -17.22 1.49 -8.51
N ASN A 88 -17.83 2.36 -7.70
CA ASN A 88 -17.92 3.79 -7.97
C ASN A 88 -16.56 4.49 -7.95
N LEU A 89 -15.60 4.05 -7.13
CA LEU A 89 -14.22 4.57 -7.15
C LEU A 89 -13.48 4.19 -8.43
N SER A 90 -13.81 3.04 -9.01
CA SER A 90 -13.20 2.59 -10.25
C SER A 90 -13.87 3.19 -11.49
N GLU A 91 -15.20 3.39 -11.51
CA GLU A 91 -16.01 3.79 -12.68
C GLU A 91 -15.46 5.02 -13.44
N PRO A 92 -15.07 6.14 -12.79
CA PRO A 92 -14.61 7.35 -13.49
C PRO A 92 -13.30 7.19 -14.26
N GLY A 93 -12.58 6.06 -14.11
CA GLY A 93 -11.31 5.84 -14.79
C GLY A 93 -10.27 6.85 -14.35
N LEU A 94 -9.99 6.93 -13.04
CA LEU A 94 -8.98 7.83 -12.49
C LEU A 94 -7.66 7.67 -13.25
N SER A 95 -6.98 8.80 -13.48
CA SER A 95 -5.86 8.84 -14.43
C SER A 95 -4.62 8.06 -13.97
N GLU A 96 -3.85 7.55 -14.93
CA GLU A 96 -2.68 6.71 -14.69
C GLU A 96 -1.37 7.50 -14.76
N SER A 97 -0.29 6.93 -14.20
CA SER A 97 1.05 7.52 -14.30
C SER A 97 1.49 7.73 -15.76
N TYR A 98 1.05 6.86 -16.65
CA TYR A 98 1.28 7.01 -18.08
C TYR A 98 0.78 8.35 -18.61
N ASP A 99 -0.48 8.68 -18.31
CA ASP A 99 -1.17 9.86 -18.83
C ASP A 99 -0.61 11.15 -18.22
N LYS A 100 -0.25 11.11 -16.92
CA LYS A 100 0.34 12.26 -16.21
C LYS A 100 1.78 12.56 -16.57
N GLY A 101 2.50 11.58 -17.16
CA GLY A 101 3.91 11.72 -17.50
C GLY A 101 4.87 11.63 -16.30
N THR A 102 4.37 11.19 -15.15
CA THR A 102 5.02 11.23 -13.83
C THR A 102 4.59 10.06 -12.95
N MET A 103 5.36 9.75 -11.91
CA MET A 103 4.93 8.78 -10.91
C MET A 103 3.76 9.34 -10.11
N GLY A 104 2.68 8.56 -10.01
CA GLY A 104 1.44 8.98 -9.37
C GLY A 104 1.31 8.35 -7.99
N THR A 105 0.72 9.07 -7.04
CA THR A 105 0.56 8.60 -5.67
C THR A 105 -0.22 7.28 -5.58
N ARG A 106 -1.22 7.09 -6.45
CA ARG A 106 -1.96 5.81 -6.54
C ARG A 106 -1.04 4.65 -6.93
N LYS A 107 -0.15 4.84 -7.91
CA LYS A 107 0.83 3.83 -8.36
C LYS A 107 1.87 3.57 -7.27
N THR A 108 2.35 4.62 -6.61
CA THR A 108 3.26 4.52 -5.45
C THR A 108 2.66 3.69 -4.32
N LEU A 109 1.40 3.97 -3.94
CA LEU A 109 0.72 3.26 -2.86
C LEU A 109 0.29 1.84 -3.26
N SER A 110 -0.17 1.63 -4.50
CA SER A 110 -0.60 0.30 -4.97
C SER A 110 0.56 -0.68 -5.04
N THR A 111 1.71 -0.25 -5.53
CA THR A 111 2.94 -1.06 -5.54
C THR A 111 3.48 -1.31 -4.14
N ALA A 112 3.43 -0.31 -3.25
CA ALA A 112 3.77 -0.50 -1.83
C ALA A 112 2.87 -1.55 -1.17
N SER A 113 1.56 -1.50 -1.44
CA SER A 113 0.58 -2.43 -0.92
C SER A 113 0.81 -3.83 -1.48
N SER A 114 1.11 -3.94 -2.77
CA SER A 114 1.41 -5.18 -3.47
C SER A 114 2.59 -5.92 -2.82
N VAL A 115 3.70 -5.24 -2.53
CA VAL A 115 4.86 -5.89 -1.91
C VAL A 115 4.63 -6.33 -0.47
N VAL A 116 3.68 -5.73 0.25
CA VAL A 116 3.29 -6.18 1.58
C VAL A 116 2.36 -7.38 1.49
N ILE A 117 1.31 -7.28 0.67
CA ILE A 117 0.29 -8.31 0.50
C ILE A 117 0.88 -9.60 -0.09
N GLU A 118 1.84 -9.51 -1.02
CA GLU A 118 2.46 -10.71 -1.62
C GLU A 118 3.17 -11.61 -0.60
N ASN A 119 3.71 -11.05 0.48
CA ASN A 119 4.40 -11.83 1.51
C ASN A 119 3.39 -12.65 2.31
N CYS A 120 2.23 -12.05 2.62
CA CYS A 120 1.11 -12.78 3.22
C CYS A 120 0.57 -13.85 2.27
N ALA A 121 0.43 -13.53 0.98
CA ALA A 121 -0.09 -14.43 -0.03
C ALA A 121 0.80 -15.68 -0.21
N ARG A 122 2.12 -15.49 -0.27
CA ARG A 122 3.07 -16.61 -0.31
C ARG A 122 2.98 -17.47 0.95
N GLY A 123 2.78 -16.85 2.11
CA GLY A 123 2.56 -17.57 3.36
C GLY A 123 1.28 -18.41 3.37
N CYS A 124 0.16 -17.88 2.86
CA CYS A 124 -1.13 -18.59 2.78
C CYS A 124 -1.11 -19.75 1.76
N LEU A 125 -0.41 -19.55 0.63
CA LEU A 125 -0.31 -20.56 -0.41
C LEU A 125 0.74 -21.63 -0.08
N GLY A 126 1.97 -21.21 0.24
CA GLY A 126 3.12 -22.08 0.46
C GLY A 126 3.18 -22.64 1.88
N GLY A 127 2.66 -21.93 2.87
CA GLY A 127 2.79 -22.27 4.28
C GLY A 127 4.11 -21.78 4.88
N CYS A 128 4.14 -21.73 6.21
CA CYS A 128 5.30 -21.42 7.03
C CYS A 128 6.22 -22.65 7.10
N PRO A 129 7.53 -22.50 6.84
CA PRO A 129 8.48 -23.62 6.88
C PRO A 129 8.63 -24.20 8.30
N GLU A 130 9.12 -25.44 8.39
CA GLU A 130 9.48 -26.05 9.66
C GLU A 130 10.62 -25.27 10.37
N ALA A 131 10.70 -25.39 11.70
CA ALA A 131 11.62 -24.61 12.51
C ALA A 131 13.08 -24.76 12.05
N PRO A 132 13.83 -23.65 11.91
CA PRO A 132 15.22 -23.69 11.44
C PRO A 132 16.16 -24.42 12.41
N ASP A 133 15.88 -24.43 13.72
CA ASP A 133 16.70 -25.07 14.76
C ASP A 133 15.81 -25.68 15.86
N LYS A 134 16.11 -26.91 16.31
CA LYS A 134 15.42 -27.60 17.43
C LYS A 134 15.92 -27.18 18.82
N ILE A 135 16.71 -26.12 18.92
CA ILE A 135 17.45 -25.78 20.15
C ILE A 135 16.58 -24.90 21.05
N ALA A 136 16.27 -25.40 22.25
CA ALA A 136 15.34 -24.78 23.20
C ALA A 136 15.90 -23.55 23.95
N ASP A 137 17.20 -23.25 23.84
CA ASP A 137 17.91 -22.28 24.71
C ASP A 137 18.74 -21.25 23.91
N VAL A 138 18.18 -20.75 22.80
CA VAL A 138 18.88 -19.80 21.93
C VAL A 138 18.84 -18.39 22.54
N LYS A 139 20.01 -17.86 22.91
CA LYS A 139 20.19 -16.43 23.18
C LYS A 139 20.24 -15.67 21.86
N TYR A 140 19.51 -14.57 21.78
CA TYR A 140 19.53 -13.67 20.63
C TYR A 140 20.32 -12.41 20.96
N ASP A 141 21.43 -12.19 20.25
CA ASP A 141 22.17 -10.95 20.32
C ASP A 141 21.47 -9.89 19.44
N ARG A 142 20.75 -8.97 20.08
CA ARG A 142 20.00 -7.90 19.38
C ARG A 142 20.87 -6.90 18.64
N SER A 143 22.21 -6.97 18.79
CA SER A 143 23.16 -6.17 18.01
C SER A 143 23.56 -6.82 16.68
N LYS A 144 23.14 -8.07 16.43
CA LYS A 144 23.47 -8.84 15.23
C LYS A 144 22.24 -9.08 14.35
N ALA A 145 22.34 -8.68 13.09
CA ALA A 145 21.26 -8.84 12.13
C ALA A 145 20.88 -10.31 11.91
N GLU A 146 21.85 -11.23 11.89
CA GLU A 146 21.61 -12.65 11.70
C GLU A 146 20.78 -13.25 12.85
N ASP A 147 21.06 -12.82 14.09
CA ASP A 147 20.34 -13.28 15.27
C ASP A 147 18.90 -12.74 15.29
N LEU A 148 18.68 -11.48 14.88
CA LEU A 148 17.33 -10.94 14.72
C LEU A 148 16.53 -11.66 13.64
N LYS A 149 17.17 -12.00 12.51
CA LYS A 149 16.51 -12.78 11.44
C LYS A 149 16.16 -14.18 11.93
N ARG A 150 17.07 -14.87 12.63
CA ARG A 150 16.82 -16.19 13.24
C ARG A 150 15.68 -16.12 14.25
N ALA A 151 15.64 -15.08 15.09
CA ALA A 151 14.55 -14.85 16.03
C ALA A 151 13.21 -14.68 15.33
N TRP A 152 13.16 -13.89 14.24
CA TRP A 152 11.95 -13.72 13.46
C TRP A 152 11.46 -15.02 12.83
N ASP A 153 12.36 -15.82 12.25
CA ASP A 153 11.99 -17.13 11.66
C ASP A 153 11.45 -18.09 12.72
N ARG A 154 12.07 -18.11 13.90
CA ARG A 154 11.58 -18.88 15.05
C ARG A 154 10.23 -18.37 15.55
N ALA A 155 10.05 -17.06 15.65
CA ALA A 155 8.79 -16.46 16.07
C ALA A 155 7.67 -16.77 15.06
N ALA A 156 7.92 -16.67 13.76
CA ALA A 156 6.97 -17.04 12.73
C ALA A 156 6.54 -18.51 12.85
N TYR A 157 7.50 -19.42 13.07
CA TYR A 157 7.20 -20.83 13.35
C TYR A 157 6.32 -21.00 14.61
N GLU A 158 6.70 -20.39 15.73
CA GLU A 158 5.97 -20.53 16.99
C GLU A 158 4.59 -19.84 16.98
N LEU A 159 4.39 -18.82 16.14
CA LEU A 159 3.05 -18.25 15.88
C LEU A 159 2.14 -19.26 15.17
N VAL A 160 2.67 -20.00 14.20
CA VAL A 160 1.89 -20.89 13.31
C VAL A 160 1.68 -22.26 13.93
N TYR A 161 2.73 -22.84 14.52
CA TYR A 161 2.78 -24.22 15.00
C TYR A 161 2.89 -24.33 16.53
N GLY A 162 3.29 -23.27 17.21
CA GLY A 162 3.53 -23.24 18.65
C GLY A 162 2.47 -22.49 19.45
N ASP A 163 2.87 -21.98 20.61
CA ASP A 163 2.04 -21.27 21.59
C ASP A 163 2.41 -19.77 21.73
N LEU A 164 3.18 -19.20 20.79
CA LEU A 164 3.62 -17.81 20.91
C LEU A 164 2.47 -16.80 20.93
N ILE A 165 1.33 -17.11 20.30
CA ILE A 165 0.11 -16.28 20.45
C ILE A 165 -0.31 -16.26 21.93
N ASP A 166 -0.34 -17.41 22.59
CA ASP A 166 -0.70 -17.50 23.99
C ASP A 166 0.29 -16.74 24.89
N GLU A 167 1.59 -16.94 24.64
CA GLU A 167 2.66 -16.24 25.34
C GLU A 167 2.53 -14.71 25.21
N LEU A 168 2.23 -14.20 24.01
CA LEU A 168 2.08 -12.77 23.76
C LEU A 168 0.90 -12.17 24.55
N TYR A 169 -0.27 -12.82 24.50
CA TYR A 169 -1.44 -12.33 25.24
C TYR A 169 -1.23 -12.41 26.75
N ASP A 170 -0.69 -13.52 27.25
CA ASP A 170 -0.44 -13.71 28.69
C ASP A 170 0.70 -12.81 29.19
N GLY A 171 1.71 -12.56 28.37
CA GLY A 171 2.83 -11.66 28.65
C GLY A 171 2.38 -10.21 28.74
N VAL A 172 1.65 -9.72 27.73
CA VAL A 172 1.14 -8.35 27.70
C VAL A 172 0.10 -8.11 28.80
N ALA A 173 -0.69 -9.12 29.20
CA ALA A 173 -1.57 -8.99 30.36
C ALA A 173 -0.81 -8.82 31.69
N LYS A 174 0.42 -9.38 31.80
CA LYS A 174 1.26 -9.31 33.00
C LYS A 174 2.07 -8.02 33.08
N SER A 175 2.63 -7.55 31.97
CA SER A 175 3.47 -6.36 31.92
C SER A 175 3.24 -5.52 30.66
N GLU A 176 3.41 -4.21 30.80
CA GLU A 176 3.45 -3.25 29.70
C GLU A 176 4.87 -3.00 29.16
N LYS A 177 5.88 -3.69 29.70
CA LYS A 177 7.28 -3.51 29.33
C LYS A 177 7.76 -4.62 28.39
N LEU A 178 8.50 -4.23 27.36
CA LEU A 178 9.08 -5.18 26.41
C LEU A 178 10.11 -6.08 27.10
N GLU A 179 10.85 -5.54 28.07
CA GLU A 179 11.94 -6.23 28.77
C GLU A 179 11.46 -7.43 29.60
N ASP A 180 10.17 -7.45 29.95
CA ASP A 180 9.55 -8.51 30.73
C ASP A 180 9.03 -9.67 29.85
N THR A 181 9.10 -9.54 28.52
CA THR A 181 8.74 -10.60 27.56
C THR A 181 9.91 -11.56 27.30
N SER A 182 9.67 -12.70 26.66
CA SER A 182 10.74 -13.65 26.37
C SER A 182 11.81 -13.04 25.43
N PRO A 183 13.07 -13.52 25.49
CA PRO A 183 14.13 -13.08 24.58
C PRO A 183 13.76 -13.22 23.10
N LEU A 184 12.94 -14.22 22.75
CA LEU A 184 12.42 -14.41 21.40
C LEU A 184 11.53 -13.24 20.99
N VAL A 185 10.54 -12.88 21.82
CA VAL A 185 9.62 -11.76 21.56
C VAL A 185 10.38 -10.45 21.45
N GLN A 186 11.34 -10.19 22.34
CA GLN A 186 12.17 -8.99 22.31
C GLN A 186 12.95 -8.86 20.99
N ALA A 187 13.59 -9.94 20.53
CA ALA A 187 14.34 -9.93 19.28
C ALA A 187 13.43 -9.88 18.04
N ALA A 188 12.27 -10.55 18.07
CA ALA A 188 11.29 -10.47 16.98
C ALA A 188 10.72 -9.07 16.82
N ILE A 189 10.37 -8.39 17.92
CA ILE A 189 9.89 -6.99 17.89
C ILE A 189 10.97 -6.06 17.34
N GLU A 190 12.24 -6.25 17.71
CA GLU A 190 13.35 -5.48 17.16
C GLU A 190 13.47 -5.67 15.63
N HIS A 191 13.32 -6.92 15.14
CA HIS A 191 13.29 -7.18 13.70
C HIS A 191 12.12 -6.47 13.00
N ILE A 192 10.90 -6.57 13.54
CA ILE A 192 9.71 -5.87 13.00
C ILE A 192 9.94 -4.35 12.95
N LEU A 193 10.58 -3.80 13.99
CA LEU A 193 10.85 -2.38 14.11
C LEU A 193 11.81 -1.92 13.00
N LEU A 194 12.91 -2.64 12.74
CA LEU A 194 13.84 -2.32 11.65
C LEU A 194 13.14 -2.33 10.28
N ILE A 195 12.31 -3.33 10.01
CA ILE A 195 11.57 -3.45 8.75
C ILE A 195 10.53 -2.33 8.61
N THR A 196 9.77 -2.04 9.67
CA THR A 196 8.76 -0.97 9.68
C THR A 196 9.40 0.40 9.49
N ALA A 197 10.50 0.68 10.18
CA ALA A 197 11.28 1.91 10.03
C ALA A 197 11.80 2.07 8.59
N SER A 198 12.30 0.99 8.00
CA SER A 198 12.80 0.98 6.62
C SER A 198 11.70 1.25 5.60
N PHE A 199 10.52 0.67 5.79
CA PHE A 199 9.35 0.92 4.96
C PHE A 199 8.90 2.39 5.03
N VAL A 200 8.72 2.93 6.24
CA VAL A 200 8.29 4.33 6.42
C VAL A 200 9.35 5.32 5.91
N HIS A 201 10.64 5.05 6.14
CA HIS A 201 11.73 5.82 5.54
C HIS A 201 11.63 5.80 4.01
N HIS A 202 11.42 4.64 3.39
CA HIS A 202 11.29 4.56 1.94
C HIS A 202 10.09 5.37 1.42
N VAL A 203 8.91 5.25 2.05
CA VAL A 203 7.69 5.99 1.69
C VAL A 203 7.91 7.51 1.69
N PHE A 204 8.56 8.05 2.72
CA PHE A 204 8.63 9.51 2.92
C PHE A 204 9.93 10.17 2.45
N VAL A 205 11.03 9.42 2.35
CA VAL A 205 12.37 9.96 2.05
C VAL A 205 12.82 9.61 0.64
N LEU A 206 12.65 8.35 0.23
CA LEU A 206 13.16 7.80 -1.03
C LEU A 206 12.12 7.80 -2.15
N SER A 207 10.83 7.73 -1.83
CA SER A 207 9.77 7.78 -2.84
C SER A 207 9.69 9.17 -3.48
N PRO A 208 9.47 9.26 -4.81
CA PRO A 208 9.25 10.53 -5.50
C PRO A 208 8.11 11.37 -4.88
N ASP A 209 7.05 10.71 -4.39
CA ASP A 209 5.89 11.39 -3.81
C ASP A 209 6.03 11.68 -2.30
N GLY A 210 7.17 11.40 -1.67
CA GLY A 210 7.33 11.44 -0.20
C GLY A 210 6.98 12.80 0.43
N GLN A 211 7.44 13.90 -0.17
CA GLN A 211 7.15 15.25 0.31
C GLN A 211 5.66 15.59 0.18
N TYR A 212 5.07 15.19 -0.94
CA TYR A 212 3.65 15.37 -1.23
C TYR A 212 2.77 14.57 -0.25
N LEU A 213 3.13 13.31 0.02
CA LEU A 213 2.48 12.46 1.02
C LEU A 213 2.57 13.06 2.42
N LEU A 214 3.73 13.59 2.81
CA LEU A 214 3.89 14.27 4.10
C LEU A 214 2.98 15.49 4.21
N ARG A 215 2.84 16.27 3.13
CA ARG A 215 1.96 17.44 3.09
C ARG A 215 0.49 17.03 3.28
N LEU A 216 0.04 16.00 2.57
CA LEU A 216 -1.31 15.46 2.74
C LEU A 216 -1.55 14.97 4.16
N LEU A 217 -0.63 14.16 4.70
CA LEU A 217 -0.71 13.67 6.08
C LEU A 217 -0.76 14.83 7.09
N SER A 218 0.10 15.83 6.92
CA SER A 218 0.14 17.01 7.80
C SER A 218 -1.15 17.82 7.71
N ASN A 219 -1.78 17.92 6.54
CA ASN A 219 -3.05 18.63 6.35
C ASN A 219 -4.21 17.88 7.01
N VAL A 220 -4.28 16.56 6.85
CA VAL A 220 -5.27 15.71 7.53
C VAL A 220 -5.10 15.82 9.04
N ASN A 221 -3.89 15.61 9.57
CA ASN A 221 -3.62 15.62 11.01
C ASN A 221 -4.03 16.94 11.68
N LYS A 222 -3.82 18.09 11.00
CA LYS A 222 -4.21 19.41 11.51
C LYS A 222 -5.73 19.60 11.62
N LEU A 223 -6.51 18.91 10.80
CA LEU A 223 -7.97 19.04 10.77
C LEU A 223 -8.69 18.08 11.73
N VAL A 224 -7.99 17.11 12.32
CA VAL A 224 -8.57 16.20 13.30
C VAL A 224 -8.86 16.96 14.61
N PRO A 225 -10.11 16.97 15.12
CA PRO A 225 -10.47 17.62 16.38
C PRO A 225 -10.03 16.79 17.59
N TYR A 226 -8.73 16.62 17.80
CA TYR A 226 -8.21 15.79 18.90
C TYR A 226 -8.81 16.17 20.26
N MET A 227 -8.99 17.47 20.53
CA MET A 227 -9.57 17.93 21.79
C MET A 227 -11.04 17.49 21.96
N ALA A 228 -11.89 17.68 20.94
CA ALA A 228 -13.31 17.31 21.03
C ALA A 228 -13.50 15.79 21.09
N ILE A 229 -12.68 15.04 20.35
CA ILE A 229 -12.65 13.57 20.42
C ILE A 229 -12.22 13.14 21.83
N LYS A 230 -11.11 13.68 22.35
CA LYS A 230 -10.63 13.38 23.72
C LYS A 230 -11.69 13.70 24.79
N GLN A 231 -12.44 14.79 24.65
CA GLN A 231 -13.52 15.15 25.57
C GLN A 231 -14.68 14.16 25.50
N THR A 232 -15.04 13.73 24.30
CA THR A 232 -16.14 12.78 24.11
C THR A 232 -15.75 11.39 24.63
N LEU A 233 -14.51 10.96 24.41
CA LEU A 233 -13.97 9.70 24.95
C LEU A 233 -13.89 9.66 26.48
N ARG A 234 -13.97 10.81 27.17
CA ARG A 234 -14.01 10.90 28.65
C ARG A 234 -15.42 10.78 29.24
N VAL A 235 -16.45 10.66 28.39
CA VAL A 235 -17.83 10.53 28.85
C VAL A 235 -18.03 9.17 29.51
N GLY A 236 -18.26 9.14 30.83
CA GLY A 236 -18.25 7.89 31.60
C GLY A 236 -19.29 6.83 31.20
N ASN A 237 -20.39 7.19 30.54
CA ASN A 237 -21.34 6.21 30.01
C ASN A 237 -20.97 5.83 28.56
N ALA A 238 -20.63 4.56 28.32
CA ALA A 238 -20.18 4.09 27.02
C ALA A 238 -21.21 4.29 25.89
N ALA A 239 -22.50 4.11 26.14
CA ALA A 239 -23.53 4.35 25.12
C ALA A 239 -23.63 5.85 24.77
N THR A 240 -23.53 6.74 25.75
CA THR A 240 -23.46 8.19 25.52
C THR A 240 -22.17 8.58 24.79
N MET A 241 -21.04 7.99 25.15
CA MET A 241 -19.74 8.20 24.47
C MET A 241 -19.82 7.79 23.00
N ILE A 242 -20.27 6.57 22.69
CA ILE A 242 -20.39 6.05 21.33
C ILE A 242 -21.33 6.92 20.51
N ASN A 243 -22.51 7.25 21.04
CA ASN A 243 -23.44 8.15 20.37
C ASN A 243 -22.85 9.56 20.16
N GLY A 244 -22.10 10.08 21.13
CA GLY A 244 -21.36 11.32 21.02
C GLY A 244 -20.32 11.28 19.91
N MET A 245 -19.55 10.20 19.82
CA MET A 245 -18.50 10.00 18.81
C MET A 245 -19.09 9.83 17.41
N VAL A 246 -20.13 9.02 17.26
CA VAL A 246 -20.88 8.87 16.00
C VAL A 246 -21.47 10.20 15.58
N LYS A 247 -22.03 10.98 16.51
CA LYS A 247 -22.52 12.32 16.20
C LYS A 247 -21.40 13.27 15.82
N LEU A 248 -20.27 13.27 16.51
CA LEU A 248 -19.15 14.16 16.22
C LEU A 248 -18.58 13.91 14.82
N ILE A 249 -18.47 12.65 14.41
CA ILE A 249 -17.87 12.28 13.12
C ILE A 249 -18.90 12.31 11.98
N LEU A 250 -20.12 11.83 12.22
CA LEU A 250 -21.12 11.54 11.18
C LEU A 250 -22.34 12.47 11.17
N THR A 251 -22.46 13.42 12.10
CA THR A 251 -23.51 14.45 11.99
C THR A 251 -23.09 15.46 10.94
N LYS A 252 -24.07 15.87 10.12
CA LYS A 252 -23.88 16.94 9.15
C LYS A 252 -23.50 18.22 9.88
N LEU A 253 -22.34 18.79 9.56
CA LEU A 253 -21.88 20.04 10.14
C LEU A 253 -22.40 21.20 9.28
N SER A 254 -22.76 22.30 9.92
CA SER A 254 -22.98 23.53 9.17
C SER A 254 -21.65 24.10 8.71
N VAL A 255 -21.66 24.68 7.52
CA VAL A 255 -20.52 25.40 6.93
C VAL A 255 -19.92 26.39 7.94
N THR A 256 -20.77 27.20 8.56
CA THR A 256 -20.38 28.22 9.56
C THR A 256 -19.68 27.65 10.79
N ALA A 257 -20.11 26.49 11.29
CA ALA A 257 -19.48 25.88 12.46
C ALA A 257 -18.07 25.36 12.12
N PHE A 258 -17.90 24.75 10.95
CA PHE A 258 -16.61 24.24 10.51
C PHE A 258 -15.65 25.38 10.12
N THR A 259 -16.11 26.38 9.35
CA THR A 259 -15.31 27.55 8.95
C THR A 259 -14.80 28.36 10.13
N ASN A 260 -15.63 28.58 11.14
CA ASN A 260 -15.22 29.24 12.39
C ASN A 260 -14.17 28.42 13.16
N TRP A 261 -14.32 27.09 13.19
CA TRP A 261 -13.38 26.23 13.88
C TRP A 261 -12.00 26.18 13.19
N ILE A 262 -11.97 26.09 11.86
CA ILE A 262 -10.71 25.97 11.10
C ILE A 262 -10.13 27.32 10.65
N GLY A 263 -10.85 28.43 10.86
CA GLY A 263 -10.42 29.78 10.46
C GLY A 263 -10.39 30.02 8.95
N LEU A 264 -11.18 29.29 8.16
CA LEU A 264 -11.27 29.45 6.70
C LEU A 264 -12.58 30.15 6.32
N SER A 265 -12.54 31.15 5.45
CA SER A 265 -13.73 31.94 5.09
C SER A 265 -14.48 31.49 3.84
N ASN A 266 -14.09 30.42 3.14
CA ASN A 266 -14.71 30.02 1.87
C ASN A 266 -14.89 28.51 1.69
N ASN A 267 -16.05 28.14 1.12
CA ASN A 267 -16.40 26.87 0.46
C ASN A 267 -16.47 25.60 1.32
N ALA A 268 -17.30 25.58 2.36
CA ALA A 268 -17.86 24.31 2.83
C ALA A 268 -19.23 24.09 2.15
N ASP A 269 -19.51 22.84 1.77
CA ASP A 269 -20.78 22.44 1.16
C ASP A 269 -21.78 22.05 2.26
N ASP A 270 -23.03 22.50 2.15
CA ASP A 270 -24.04 22.24 3.18
C ASP A 270 -24.46 20.76 3.12
N GLY A 271 -24.11 20.00 4.16
CA GLY A 271 -24.64 18.65 4.38
C GLY A 271 -23.64 17.50 4.37
N MET A 272 -22.34 17.78 4.37
CA MET A 272 -21.29 16.80 4.68
C MET A 272 -21.18 16.55 6.18
N ASN A 273 -20.79 15.33 6.57
CA ASN A 273 -20.30 15.09 7.93
C ASN A 273 -18.83 15.49 8.11
N LEU A 274 -18.33 15.46 9.34
CA LEU A 274 -16.95 15.87 9.65
C LEU A 274 -15.89 15.13 8.82
N MET A 275 -16.01 13.81 8.67
CA MET A 275 -15.04 13.03 7.90
C MET A 275 -15.02 13.46 6.43
N GLN A 276 -16.20 13.56 5.82
CA GLN A 276 -16.35 14.02 4.44
C GLN A 276 -15.85 15.45 4.27
N GLN A 277 -16.06 16.30 5.27
CA GLN A 277 -15.59 17.68 5.29
C GLN A 277 -14.07 17.77 5.32
N ILE A 278 -13.40 16.93 6.12
CA ILE A 278 -11.92 16.84 6.16
C ILE A 278 -11.41 16.36 4.80
N ILE A 279 -11.98 15.29 4.24
CA ILE A 279 -11.59 14.75 2.93
C ILE A 279 -11.74 15.83 1.85
N SER A 280 -12.91 16.46 1.77
CA SER A 280 -13.21 17.50 0.78
C SER A 280 -12.28 18.71 0.90
N THR A 281 -12.00 19.16 2.13
CA THR A 281 -11.11 20.30 2.39
C THR A 281 -9.68 20.01 1.95
N VAL A 282 -9.13 18.85 2.34
CA VAL A 282 -7.76 18.47 1.97
C VAL A 282 -7.62 18.30 0.46
N LEU A 283 -8.57 17.64 -0.19
CA LEU A 283 -8.58 17.48 -1.64
C LEU A 283 -8.77 18.82 -2.36
N THR A 284 -9.53 19.77 -1.79
CA THR A 284 -9.71 21.12 -2.34
C THR A 284 -8.44 21.95 -2.26
N TRP A 285 -7.75 21.93 -1.11
CA TRP A 285 -6.44 22.58 -0.96
C TRP A 285 -5.45 22.00 -1.95
N ASP A 286 -5.38 20.68 -2.07
CA ASP A 286 -4.49 20.03 -3.02
C ASP A 286 -4.83 20.38 -4.48
N ASN A 287 -6.12 20.50 -4.78
CA ASN A 287 -6.60 20.89 -6.12
C ASN A 287 -6.22 22.34 -6.49
N SER A 288 -6.08 23.25 -5.52
CA SER A 288 -5.70 24.65 -5.81
C SER A 288 -4.33 24.76 -6.48
N ASP A 289 -3.38 23.88 -6.15
CA ASP A 289 -2.06 23.92 -6.75
C ASP A 289 -2.10 23.54 -8.24
N PHE A 290 -2.87 22.51 -8.59
CA PHE A 290 -3.05 22.10 -9.99
C PHE A 290 -3.84 23.15 -10.80
N LYS A 291 -4.83 23.80 -10.17
CA LYS A 291 -5.55 24.93 -10.79
C LYS A 291 -4.62 26.10 -11.11
N ASP A 292 -3.69 26.41 -10.21
CA ASP A 292 -2.72 27.48 -10.43
C ASP A 292 -1.72 27.14 -11.55
N THR A 293 -1.24 25.90 -11.62
CA THR A 293 -0.41 25.42 -12.74
C THR A 293 -1.18 25.53 -14.07
N ALA A 294 -2.42 25.05 -14.13
CA ALA A 294 -3.23 25.13 -15.33
C ALA A 294 -3.48 26.60 -15.75
N ALA A 295 -3.83 27.47 -14.80
CA ALA A 295 -4.09 28.89 -15.06
C ALA A 295 -2.83 29.65 -15.50
N LYS A 296 -1.64 29.25 -15.03
CA LYS A 296 -0.36 29.81 -15.47
C LYS A 296 -0.10 29.48 -16.94
N ILE A 297 -0.35 28.24 -17.36
CA ILE A 297 -0.18 27.80 -18.75
C ILE A 297 -1.22 28.45 -19.67
N GLU A 298 -2.49 28.55 -19.24
CA GLU A 298 -3.56 29.24 -19.98
C GLU A 298 -3.25 30.72 -20.27
N LYS A 299 -2.48 31.37 -19.39
CA LYS A 299 -2.10 32.79 -19.50
C LYS A 299 -0.71 33.01 -20.10
N ALA A 300 0.03 31.95 -20.41
CA ALA A 300 1.37 32.05 -20.95
C ALA A 300 1.34 32.62 -22.38
N LYS A 301 2.17 33.63 -22.66
CA LYS A 301 2.23 34.27 -23.98
C LYS A 301 2.81 33.34 -25.05
N ASP A 302 3.70 32.46 -24.63
CA ASP A 302 4.40 31.43 -25.39
C ASP A 302 3.86 30.03 -25.10
N GLY A 303 2.63 29.93 -24.58
CA GLY A 303 1.97 28.67 -24.26
C GLY A 303 1.31 27.98 -25.48
N PRO A 304 0.74 26.79 -25.29
CA PRO A 304 -0.09 26.13 -26.29
C PRO A 304 -1.25 27.03 -26.74
N SER A 305 -1.65 26.94 -28.00
CA SER A 305 -2.80 27.72 -28.51
C SER A 305 -4.11 27.28 -27.83
N ARG A 306 -5.13 28.14 -27.87
CA ARG A 306 -6.45 27.83 -27.30
C ARG A 306 -7.04 26.52 -27.83
N GLU A 307 -6.85 26.23 -29.13
CA GLU A 307 -7.28 24.98 -29.78
C GLU A 307 -6.64 23.74 -29.14
N HIS A 308 -5.34 23.81 -28.80
CA HIS A 308 -4.66 22.71 -28.09
C HIS A 308 -5.21 22.53 -26.68
N LEU A 309 -5.43 23.63 -25.95
CA LEU A 309 -5.98 23.57 -24.60
C LEU A 309 -7.40 22.99 -24.62
N ASP A 310 -8.24 23.39 -25.57
CA ASP A 310 -9.60 22.85 -25.75
C ASP A 310 -9.60 21.37 -26.12
N ALA A 311 -8.67 20.92 -26.97
CA ALA A 311 -8.52 19.51 -27.31
C ALA A 311 -8.15 18.67 -26.07
N ILE A 312 -7.24 19.18 -25.22
CA ILE A 312 -6.89 18.54 -23.95
C ILE A 312 -8.11 18.49 -23.02
N GLU A 313 -8.81 19.61 -22.83
CA GLU A 313 -9.98 19.66 -21.94
C GLU A 313 -11.09 18.71 -22.40
N THR A 314 -11.34 18.66 -23.71
CA THR A 314 -12.30 17.72 -24.32
C THR A 314 -11.90 16.28 -24.03
N HIS A 315 -10.63 15.93 -24.26
CA HIS A 315 -10.13 14.59 -23.98
C HIS A 315 -10.18 14.23 -22.49
N VAL A 316 -9.87 15.16 -21.57
CA VAL A 316 -9.96 14.92 -20.11
C VAL A 316 -11.38 14.51 -19.68
N GLN A 317 -12.41 15.04 -20.35
CA GLN A 317 -13.82 14.70 -20.12
C GLN A 317 -14.31 13.48 -20.91
N ALA A 318 -13.49 12.92 -21.80
CA ALA A 318 -13.86 11.74 -22.58
C ALA A 318 -14.05 10.50 -21.68
N GLY A 319 -14.74 9.50 -22.22
CA GLY A 319 -14.90 8.20 -21.56
C GLY A 319 -13.60 7.40 -21.55
N ARG A 320 -13.55 6.38 -20.70
CA ARG A 320 -12.39 5.50 -20.53
C ARG A 320 -11.91 4.86 -21.83
N GLU A 321 -12.83 4.36 -22.66
CA GLU A 321 -12.49 3.71 -23.93
C GLU A 321 -11.64 4.63 -24.82
N GLU A 322 -11.97 5.92 -24.86
CA GLU A 322 -11.18 6.90 -25.63
C GLU A 322 -9.83 7.18 -24.98
N HIS A 323 -9.73 7.26 -23.65
CA HIS A 323 -8.45 7.38 -22.94
C HIS A 323 -7.53 6.20 -23.25
N GLU A 324 -8.06 4.98 -23.24
CA GLU A 324 -7.29 3.77 -23.50
C GLU A 324 -6.88 3.61 -24.95
N LYS A 325 -7.76 3.99 -25.88
CA LYS A 325 -7.44 4.03 -27.30
C LYS A 325 -6.30 5.00 -27.57
N VAL A 326 -6.37 6.22 -27.03
CA VAL A 326 -5.29 7.22 -27.15
C VAL A 326 -4.00 6.71 -26.51
N ARG A 327 -4.09 6.06 -25.34
CA ARG A 327 -2.94 5.45 -24.68
C ARG A 327 -2.31 4.34 -25.52
N SER A 328 -3.11 3.45 -26.08
CA SER A 328 -2.65 2.34 -26.91
C SER A 328 -1.92 2.85 -28.15
N ILE A 329 -2.50 3.84 -28.86
CA ILE A 329 -1.86 4.50 -30.00
C ILE A 329 -0.55 5.18 -29.58
N SER A 330 -0.53 5.87 -28.43
CA SER A 330 0.67 6.52 -27.89
C SER A 330 1.81 5.53 -27.65
N ILE A 331 1.49 4.36 -27.09
CA ILE A 331 2.46 3.28 -26.84
C ILE A 331 2.95 2.68 -28.17
N GLU A 332 2.03 2.26 -29.03
CA GLU A 332 2.34 1.57 -30.29
C GLU A 332 3.12 2.44 -31.27
N GLN A 333 2.75 3.72 -31.37
CA GLN A 333 3.38 4.66 -32.31
C GLN A 333 4.55 5.42 -31.69
N SER A 334 4.88 5.21 -30.41
CA SER A 334 5.93 5.97 -29.72
C SER A 334 5.74 7.49 -29.85
N LYS A 335 4.50 7.93 -29.63
CA LYS A 335 4.09 9.34 -29.64
C LYS A 335 3.65 9.75 -28.24
N SER A 336 3.88 11.00 -27.86
CA SER A 336 3.34 11.46 -26.57
C SER A 336 1.81 11.41 -26.57
N VAL A 337 1.22 11.20 -25.38
CA VAL A 337 -0.23 11.15 -25.21
C VAL A 337 -0.91 12.42 -25.74
N VAL A 338 -0.35 13.61 -25.46
CA VAL A 338 -0.89 14.88 -25.99
C VAL A 338 -0.77 14.99 -27.50
N LYS A 339 0.30 14.45 -28.11
CA LYS A 339 0.45 14.44 -29.57
C LYS A 339 -0.65 13.59 -30.20
N VAL A 340 -0.93 12.42 -29.64
CA VAL A 340 -2.04 11.56 -30.09
C VAL A 340 -3.39 12.26 -29.92
N ILE A 341 -3.64 12.91 -28.77
CA ILE A 341 -4.88 13.68 -28.54
C ILE A 341 -5.12 14.70 -29.66
N PHE A 342 -4.07 15.42 -30.09
CA PHE A 342 -4.19 16.42 -31.16
C PHE A 342 -4.39 15.81 -32.55
N GLU A 343 -3.93 14.58 -32.77
CA GLU A 343 -4.11 13.86 -34.03
C GLU A 343 -5.45 13.13 -34.13
N THR A 344 -6.07 12.78 -33.00
CA THR A 344 -7.31 12.00 -32.95
C THR A 344 -8.55 12.82 -32.59
N THR A 345 -8.39 14.06 -32.12
CA THR A 345 -9.52 14.95 -31.83
C THR A 345 -10.31 15.31 -33.09
N SER A 346 -11.63 15.51 -32.96
CA SER A 346 -12.52 15.89 -34.05
C SER A 346 -12.13 17.23 -34.71
N TYR A 347 -11.52 18.13 -33.93
CA TYR A 347 -11.07 19.45 -34.40
C TYR A 347 -9.57 19.56 -34.14
N ALA A 348 -8.77 19.13 -35.12
CA ALA A 348 -7.32 19.18 -35.03
C ALA A 348 -6.82 20.64 -34.91
N PRO A 349 -5.90 20.94 -33.98
CA PRO A 349 -5.28 22.26 -33.91
C PRO A 349 -4.60 22.65 -35.22
N SER A 350 -4.76 23.91 -35.61
CA SER A 350 -4.24 24.46 -36.86
C SER A 350 -2.73 24.72 -36.86
N THR A 351 -2.10 24.68 -35.69
CA THR A 351 -0.69 25.03 -35.46
C THR A 351 0.06 23.86 -34.85
N THR A 352 1.35 23.74 -35.16
CA THR A 352 2.25 22.76 -34.52
C THR A 352 2.85 23.35 -33.26
N LEU A 353 3.02 22.54 -32.21
CA LEU A 353 3.70 22.95 -30.99
C LEU A 353 5.23 22.97 -31.16
N SER A 354 5.88 23.99 -30.62
CA SER A 354 7.31 23.93 -30.30
C SER A 354 7.58 22.94 -29.15
N GLU A 355 8.85 22.55 -28.93
CA GLU A 355 9.23 21.67 -27.81
C GLU A 355 8.80 22.23 -26.44
N SER A 356 8.98 23.54 -26.22
CA SER A 356 8.55 24.21 -24.98
C SER A 356 7.04 24.14 -24.79
N GLN A 357 6.27 24.41 -25.86
CA GLN A 357 4.82 24.34 -25.81
C GLN A 357 4.31 22.90 -25.63
N HIS A 358 5.02 21.91 -26.16
CA HIS A 358 4.70 20.49 -25.95
C HIS A 358 4.88 20.08 -24.49
N VAL A 359 5.97 20.51 -23.83
CA VAL A 359 6.17 20.30 -22.39
C VAL A 359 5.04 20.94 -21.59
N GLN A 360 4.68 22.19 -21.91
CA GLN A 360 3.55 22.87 -21.27
C GLN A 360 2.21 22.17 -21.52
N ALA A 361 2.00 21.57 -22.70
CA ALA A 361 0.80 20.80 -23.00
C ALA A 361 0.72 19.51 -22.15
N LEU A 362 1.84 18.79 -21.96
CA LEU A 362 1.91 17.65 -21.04
C LEU A 362 1.63 18.05 -19.59
N GLU A 363 2.22 19.16 -19.13
CA GLU A 363 1.99 19.70 -17.78
C GLU A 363 0.53 20.13 -17.58
N TYR A 364 -0.07 20.76 -18.59
CA TYR A 364 -1.47 21.16 -18.58
C TYR A 364 -2.41 19.96 -18.52
N TYR A 365 -2.15 18.93 -19.33
CA TYR A 365 -2.93 17.70 -19.32
C TYR A 365 -2.86 17.00 -17.96
N SER A 366 -1.65 16.84 -17.41
CA SER A 366 -1.43 16.26 -16.08
C SER A 366 -2.17 17.05 -14.99
N ALA A 367 -2.13 18.38 -15.03
CA ALA A 367 -2.86 19.25 -14.10
C ALA A 367 -4.38 19.07 -14.23
N LYS A 368 -4.94 19.06 -15.44
CA LYS A 368 -6.39 18.89 -15.68
C LYS A 368 -6.88 17.50 -15.27
N LEU A 369 -6.12 16.44 -15.53
CA LEU A 369 -6.40 15.10 -15.02
C LEU A 369 -6.40 15.08 -13.49
N SER A 370 -5.40 15.68 -12.86
CA SER A 370 -5.34 15.78 -11.40
C SER A 370 -6.52 16.57 -10.80
N ILE A 371 -6.96 17.65 -11.45
CA ILE A 371 -8.16 18.41 -11.06
C ILE A 371 -9.41 17.54 -11.17
N ARG A 372 -9.57 16.82 -12.29
CA ARG A 372 -10.70 15.92 -12.55
C ARG A 372 -10.78 14.81 -11.51
N ASP A 373 -9.67 14.10 -11.29
CA ASP A 373 -9.61 12.97 -10.36
C ASP A 373 -10.02 13.39 -8.94
N ARG A 374 -9.58 14.57 -8.47
CA ARG A 374 -9.96 15.09 -7.14
C ARG A 374 -11.43 15.45 -7.06
N LYS A 375 -12.01 16.00 -8.13
CA LYS A 375 -13.46 16.25 -8.20
C LYS A 375 -14.25 14.95 -8.13
N GLU A 376 -13.82 13.91 -8.84
CA GLU A 376 -14.46 12.59 -8.80
C GLU A 376 -14.36 11.94 -7.42
N LEU A 377 -13.19 11.99 -6.78
CA LEU A 377 -13.02 11.49 -5.42
C LEU A 377 -13.92 12.21 -4.41
N ILE A 378 -14.03 13.54 -4.49
CA ILE A 378 -14.96 14.31 -3.64
C ILE A 378 -16.41 13.93 -3.95
N ARG A 379 -16.78 13.78 -5.23
CA ARG A 379 -18.13 13.37 -5.64
C ARG A 379 -18.51 12.02 -5.03
N ILE A 380 -17.61 11.04 -5.09
CA ILE A 380 -17.86 9.66 -4.64
C ILE A 380 -17.83 9.55 -3.11
N LEU A 381 -16.83 10.15 -2.45
CA LEU A 381 -16.65 9.99 -1.00
C LEU A 381 -17.54 10.93 -0.18
N CYS A 382 -17.90 12.09 -0.74
CA CYS A 382 -18.56 13.16 0.03
C CYS A 382 -19.95 13.55 -0.48
N HIS A 383 -20.29 13.31 -1.76
CA HIS A 383 -21.57 13.73 -2.36
C HIS A 383 -22.42 12.59 -2.91
N GLN A 384 -22.01 11.34 -2.73
CA GLN A 384 -22.75 10.22 -3.29
C GLN A 384 -24.10 10.04 -2.57
N TYR A 385 -25.15 9.81 -3.36
CA TYR A 385 -26.45 9.36 -2.87
C TYR A 385 -26.79 7.97 -3.44
N PRO A 386 -27.05 6.95 -2.61
CA PRO A 386 -26.94 6.96 -1.14
C PRO A 386 -25.49 7.12 -0.64
N ASP A 387 -25.33 7.65 0.57
CA ASP A 387 -24.03 7.84 1.23
C ASP A 387 -23.52 6.51 1.78
N ASN A 388 -22.91 5.72 0.90
CA ASN A 388 -22.39 4.40 1.23
C ASN A 388 -21.23 4.44 2.24
N LEU A 389 -20.40 5.48 2.22
CA LEU A 389 -19.25 5.60 3.11
C LEU A 389 -19.69 5.78 4.57
N THR A 390 -20.54 6.78 4.83
CA THR A 390 -21.07 7.05 6.17
C THR A 390 -21.82 5.86 6.71
N GLN A 391 -22.64 5.21 5.87
CA GLN A 391 -23.43 4.05 6.26
C GLN A 391 -22.56 2.83 6.57
N SER A 392 -21.49 2.60 5.80
CA SER A 392 -20.52 1.53 6.09
C SER A 392 -19.83 1.74 7.44
N ILE A 393 -19.44 2.99 7.76
CA ILE A 393 -18.83 3.31 9.06
C ILE A 393 -19.81 3.05 10.20
N ARG A 394 -21.10 3.37 10.03
CA ARG A 394 -22.13 3.09 11.05
C ARG A 394 -22.30 1.60 11.30
N ASP A 395 -22.33 0.79 10.24
CA ASP A 395 -22.46 -0.67 10.38
C ASP A 395 -21.25 -1.26 11.11
N VAL A 396 -20.03 -0.80 10.77
CA VAL A 396 -18.80 -1.22 11.45
C VAL A 396 -18.85 -0.82 12.93
N VAL A 397 -19.20 0.42 13.26
CA VAL A 397 -19.34 0.85 14.66
C VAL A 397 -20.40 0.02 15.40
N ALA A 398 -21.51 -0.33 14.73
CA ALA A 398 -22.57 -1.13 15.32
C ALA A 398 -22.13 -2.56 15.65
N VAL A 399 -21.42 -3.25 14.75
CA VAL A 399 -20.93 -4.61 15.04
C VAL A 399 -19.83 -4.63 16.10
N TYR A 400 -19.11 -3.53 16.28
CA TYR A 400 -18.09 -3.37 17.31
C TYR A 400 -18.59 -2.76 18.62
N ASP A 401 -19.85 -2.31 18.71
CA ASP A 401 -20.38 -1.65 19.91
C ASP A 401 -20.13 -2.44 21.21
N PRO A 402 -20.31 -3.78 21.28
CA PRO A 402 -19.96 -4.54 22.49
C PRO A 402 -18.48 -4.44 22.88
N LEU A 403 -17.57 -4.54 21.89
CA LEU A 403 -16.13 -4.46 22.13
C LEU A 403 -15.70 -3.03 22.48
N ILE A 404 -16.27 -2.01 21.83
CA ILE A 404 -16.03 -0.60 22.14
C ILE A 404 -16.44 -0.28 23.58
N ARG A 405 -17.59 -0.82 24.04
CA ARG A 405 -18.04 -0.65 25.43
C ARG A 405 -17.07 -1.29 26.43
N SER A 406 -16.61 -2.51 26.14
CA SER A 406 -15.64 -3.21 26.99
C SER A 406 -14.34 -2.42 27.10
N ILE A 407 -13.78 -1.97 25.96
CA ILE A 407 -12.55 -1.18 25.92
C ILE A 407 -12.74 0.17 26.64
N HIS A 408 -13.84 0.88 26.40
CA HIS A 408 -14.10 2.16 27.06
C HIS A 408 -14.12 2.06 28.59
N ASN A 409 -14.65 0.96 29.13
CA ASN A 409 -14.72 0.76 30.57
C ASN A 409 -13.38 0.33 31.18
N GLY A 410 -12.50 -0.33 30.39
CA GLY A 410 -11.24 -0.88 30.86
C GLY A 410 -9.99 -0.08 30.50
N VAL A 411 -10.08 0.88 29.57
CA VAL A 411 -8.91 1.54 28.96
C VAL A 411 -9.12 3.05 28.92
N ASP A 412 -8.05 3.81 29.21
CA ASP A 412 -8.06 5.26 28.99
C ASP A 412 -7.91 5.58 27.50
N LEU A 413 -9.04 5.56 26.78
CA LEU A 413 -9.11 5.90 25.36
C LEU A 413 -8.65 7.33 25.05
N SER A 414 -8.82 8.26 26.01
CA SER A 414 -8.41 9.66 25.85
C SER A 414 -6.88 9.79 25.86
N ALA A 415 -6.23 9.09 26.78
CA ALA A 415 -4.77 8.99 26.84
C ALA A 415 -4.22 8.25 25.61
N GLY A 416 -4.81 7.12 25.22
CA GLY A 416 -4.39 6.37 24.02
C GLY A 416 -4.47 7.19 22.73
N LEU A 417 -5.53 8.01 22.57
CA LEU A 417 -5.61 8.96 21.47
C LEU A 417 -4.54 10.07 21.56
N GLY A 418 -4.17 10.48 22.77
CA GLY A 418 -3.05 11.39 23.00
C GLY A 418 -1.71 10.80 22.57
N ASP A 419 -1.46 9.54 22.88
CA ASP A 419 -0.27 8.82 22.44
C ASP A 419 -0.19 8.73 20.92
N LEU A 420 -1.30 8.39 20.25
CA LEU A 420 -1.38 8.37 18.79
C LEU A 420 -1.11 9.75 18.17
N GLN A 421 -1.71 10.80 18.74
CA GLN A 421 -1.47 12.18 18.30
C GLN A 421 0.02 12.54 18.39
N ASN A 422 0.67 12.25 19.53
CA ASN A 422 2.09 12.54 19.73
C ASN A 422 2.97 11.80 18.73
N PHE A 423 2.68 10.51 18.48
CA PHE A 423 3.39 9.72 17.48
C PHE A 423 3.28 10.34 16.08
N LEU A 424 2.06 10.72 15.65
CA LEU A 424 1.85 11.34 14.34
C LEU A 424 2.58 12.68 14.22
N GLU A 425 2.57 13.50 15.27
CA GLU A 425 3.28 14.79 15.30
C GLU A 425 4.80 14.61 15.23
N ASP A 426 5.36 13.67 15.99
CA ASP A 426 6.78 13.33 15.96
C ASP A 426 7.20 12.68 14.64
N MET A 427 6.35 11.87 14.03
CA MET A 427 6.60 11.32 12.70
C MET A 427 6.67 12.44 11.66
N ILE A 428 5.69 13.37 11.66
CA ILE A 428 5.70 14.53 10.78
C ILE A 428 6.97 15.36 10.99
N LYS A 429 7.39 15.55 12.25
CA LYS A 429 8.62 16.28 12.61
C LYS A 429 9.88 15.56 12.16
N THR A 430 9.92 14.23 12.23
CA THR A 430 11.06 13.39 11.83
C THR A 430 11.31 13.49 10.33
N VAL A 431 10.24 13.51 9.52
CA VAL A 431 10.34 13.67 8.06
C VAL A 431 10.64 15.13 7.66
N ARG A 432 10.26 16.13 8.46
CA ARG A 432 10.51 17.53 8.08
C ARG A 432 12.01 17.85 8.06
N PRO A 433 12.48 18.62 7.06
CA PRO A 433 13.87 19.04 7.01
C PRO A 433 14.26 19.87 8.24
N LYS A 434 15.37 19.52 8.89
CA LYS A 434 15.91 20.26 10.04
C LYS A 434 16.54 21.57 9.53
N SER A 435 15.83 22.69 9.73
CA SER A 435 16.29 24.05 9.40
C SER A 435 17.42 24.50 10.33
N GLY A 436 18.67 24.10 10.04
CA GLY A 436 19.81 24.51 10.86
C GLY A 436 21.21 24.20 10.33
N SER A 437 21.38 23.37 9.30
CA SER A 437 22.71 23.18 8.69
C SER A 437 22.90 24.22 7.59
N GLY A 438 24.00 24.98 7.59
CA GLY A 438 24.34 26.01 6.58
C GLY A 438 24.55 25.49 5.13
N SER A 439 23.96 24.34 4.78
CA SER A 439 23.87 23.79 3.44
C SER A 439 22.57 24.28 2.75
N PRO A 440 22.61 24.62 1.45
CA PRO A 440 21.41 24.99 0.68
C PRO A 440 20.37 23.85 0.56
N ARG A 441 20.79 22.59 0.77
CA ARG A 441 19.91 21.41 0.88
C ARG A 441 19.97 20.85 2.31
N GLY A 442 18.81 20.49 2.86
CA GLY A 442 18.74 19.87 4.19
C GLY A 442 19.31 18.46 4.20
N LYS A 443 19.71 17.97 5.37
CA LYS A 443 20.10 16.57 5.57
C LYS A 443 18.83 15.70 5.61
N ALA A 444 18.81 14.62 4.82
CA ALA A 444 17.75 13.61 4.88
C ALA A 444 17.76 12.86 6.23
N PRO A 445 16.60 12.55 6.82
CA PRO A 445 16.54 11.61 7.92
C PRO A 445 16.98 10.23 7.44
N SER A 446 17.73 9.54 8.29
CA SER A 446 18.23 8.19 8.08
C SER A 446 17.20 7.14 8.55
N VAL A 447 17.39 5.87 8.20
CA VAL A 447 16.55 4.78 8.72
C VAL A 447 16.61 4.73 10.25
N GLU A 448 17.77 5.03 10.84
CA GLU A 448 17.99 5.08 12.29
C GLU A 448 17.15 6.17 12.99
N ASP A 449 16.85 7.30 12.32
CA ASP A 449 15.95 8.33 12.84
C ASP A 449 14.53 7.76 13.01
N PHE A 450 14.06 6.95 12.06
CA PHE A 450 12.76 6.27 12.15
C PHE A 450 12.78 5.14 13.19
N VAL A 451 13.86 4.36 13.27
CA VAL A 451 14.04 3.36 14.35
C VAL A 451 13.91 4.03 15.72
N THR A 452 14.53 5.19 15.90
CA THR A 452 14.43 5.97 17.14
C THR A 452 13.00 6.44 17.42
N LEU A 453 12.30 6.92 16.39
CA LEU A 453 10.88 7.29 16.49
C LEU A 453 10.02 6.11 16.98
N PHE A 454 10.15 4.94 16.36
CA PHE A 454 9.38 3.75 16.75
C PHE A 454 9.72 3.29 18.17
N ARG A 455 11.01 3.25 18.54
CA ARG A 455 11.44 2.89 19.91
C ARG A 455 10.88 3.86 20.97
N THR A 456 10.81 5.15 20.63
CA THR A 456 10.26 6.18 21.53
C THR A 456 8.78 5.97 21.83
N HIS A 457 8.00 5.54 20.84
CA HIS A 457 6.54 5.40 20.96
C HIS A 457 6.07 3.96 21.25
N LEU A 458 6.93 2.95 21.13
CA LEU A 458 6.62 1.55 21.45
C LEU A 458 6.07 1.35 22.87
N PRO A 459 6.62 1.99 23.94
CA PRO A 459 6.05 1.86 25.29
C PRO A 459 4.59 2.32 25.38
N SER A 460 4.19 3.36 24.65
CA SER A 460 2.79 3.80 24.63
C SER A 460 1.87 2.76 23.97
N CYS A 461 2.34 2.09 22.91
CA CYS A 461 1.62 0.98 22.30
C CYS A 461 1.47 -0.20 23.26
N LEU A 462 2.55 -0.62 23.92
CA LEU A 462 2.53 -1.72 24.87
C LEU A 462 1.66 -1.43 26.09
N ARG A 463 1.68 -0.20 26.62
CA ARG A 463 0.75 0.23 27.68
C ARG A 463 -0.71 0.13 27.26
N PHE A 464 -1.04 0.55 26.03
CA PHE A 464 -2.40 0.41 25.53
C PHE A 464 -2.81 -1.07 25.42
N LEU A 465 -1.95 -1.91 24.84
CA LEU A 465 -2.20 -3.34 24.73
C LEU A 465 -2.30 -4.02 26.11
N HIS A 466 -1.48 -3.63 27.09
CA HIS A 466 -1.56 -4.10 28.47
C HIS A 466 -2.90 -3.78 29.11
N GLN A 467 -3.39 -2.54 28.97
CA GLN A 467 -4.70 -2.15 29.49
C GLN A 467 -5.82 -2.99 28.87
N VAL A 468 -5.81 -3.21 27.55
CA VAL A 468 -6.79 -4.08 26.88
C VAL A 468 -6.68 -5.51 27.39
N ALA A 469 -5.48 -6.07 27.41
CA ALA A 469 -5.21 -7.46 27.82
C ALA A 469 -5.66 -7.73 29.26
N LYS A 470 -5.37 -6.81 30.17
CA LYS A 470 -5.62 -6.94 31.59
C LYS A 470 -7.06 -6.59 31.99
N ASN A 471 -7.62 -5.53 31.42
CA ASN A 471 -8.91 -4.98 31.88
C ASN A 471 -10.09 -5.41 31.00
N CYS A 472 -9.83 -5.93 29.79
CA CYS A 472 -10.85 -6.36 28.84
C CYS A 472 -10.63 -7.82 28.43
N PRO A 473 -10.79 -8.80 29.35
CA PRO A 473 -10.49 -10.20 29.08
C PRO A 473 -11.35 -10.79 27.96
N GLU A 474 -12.61 -10.38 27.80
CA GLU A 474 -13.48 -10.83 26.71
C GLU A 474 -13.00 -10.36 25.33
N VAL A 475 -12.52 -9.12 25.23
CA VAL A 475 -11.94 -8.58 23.99
C VAL A 475 -10.68 -9.38 23.66
N SER A 476 -9.84 -9.60 24.67
CA SER A 476 -8.58 -10.32 24.54
C SER A 476 -8.79 -11.77 24.14
N SER A 477 -9.73 -12.49 24.75
CA SER A 477 -10.06 -13.86 24.38
C SER A 477 -10.60 -13.95 22.96
N THR A 478 -11.50 -13.04 22.58
CA THR A 478 -12.10 -13.01 21.24
C THR A 478 -11.04 -12.82 20.14
N PHE A 479 -10.12 -11.86 20.32
CA PHE A 479 -9.05 -11.64 19.35
C PHE A 479 -7.96 -12.72 19.41
N ARG A 480 -7.69 -13.30 20.58
CA ARG A 480 -6.76 -14.43 20.75
C ARG A 480 -7.25 -15.66 19.98
N GLU A 481 -8.53 -15.99 20.08
CA GLU A 481 -9.17 -17.07 19.33
C GLU A 481 -9.11 -16.81 17.82
N TYR A 482 -9.46 -15.58 17.39
CA TYR A 482 -9.35 -15.21 15.98
C TYR A 482 -7.89 -15.32 15.47
N CYS A 483 -6.89 -14.84 16.21
CA CYS A 483 -5.49 -14.96 15.83
C CYS A 483 -5.10 -16.44 15.67
N LYS A 484 -5.53 -17.31 16.59
CA LYS A 484 -5.28 -18.76 16.51
C LYS A 484 -5.97 -19.43 15.32
N GLU A 485 -7.15 -18.97 14.91
CA GLU A 485 -7.82 -19.47 13.71
C GLU A 485 -7.14 -18.94 12.45
N ALA A 486 -6.93 -17.63 12.36
CA ALA A 486 -6.37 -16.96 11.19
C ALA A 486 -4.94 -17.45 10.88
N ILE A 487 -4.10 -17.68 11.90
CA ILE A 487 -2.72 -18.13 11.69
C ILE A 487 -2.62 -19.54 11.09
N GLN A 488 -3.68 -20.36 11.22
CA GLN A 488 -3.70 -21.71 10.63
C GLN A 488 -3.67 -21.68 9.10
N THR A 489 -4.10 -20.57 8.48
CA THR A 489 -4.00 -20.36 7.02
C THR A 489 -2.56 -20.42 6.51
N PHE A 490 -1.58 -20.18 7.40
CA PHE A 490 -0.16 -20.25 7.11
C PHE A 490 0.45 -21.63 7.40
N ARG A 491 -0.34 -22.65 7.78
CA ARG A 491 0.19 -24.01 7.97
C ARG A 491 0.40 -24.70 6.63
N THR A 492 1.40 -25.57 6.58
CA THR A 492 1.58 -26.47 5.44
C THR A 492 0.42 -27.48 5.39
N LYS A 493 -0.27 -27.58 4.23
CA LYS A 493 -1.48 -28.42 4.09
C LYS A 493 -1.17 -29.92 3.91
N ASP A 494 0.07 -30.27 3.53
CA ASP A 494 0.50 -31.66 3.29
C ASP A 494 1.69 -32.06 4.17
N SER A 495 1.48 -32.99 5.11
CA SER A 495 2.52 -33.58 5.99
C SER A 495 3.26 -34.75 5.33
N SER A 496 3.18 -34.93 4.01
CA SER A 496 3.84 -36.02 3.29
C SER A 496 5.33 -35.72 3.06
N GLY A 497 6.12 -35.92 4.12
CA GLY A 497 7.49 -36.44 4.14
C GLY A 497 8.54 -35.82 3.20
N GLY A 498 9.49 -35.08 3.79
CA GLY A 498 10.87 -34.97 3.32
C GLY A 498 11.13 -34.04 2.11
N ASN A 499 12.08 -33.11 2.26
CA ASN A 499 12.64 -32.25 1.20
C ASN A 499 11.77 -31.15 0.56
N LYS A 500 10.51 -30.93 0.96
CA LYS A 500 9.71 -29.76 0.51
C LYS A 500 10.01 -28.46 1.29
N ALA A 501 10.72 -28.57 2.42
CA ALA A 501 11.15 -27.43 3.23
C ALA A 501 12.23 -26.61 2.48
N GLY A 502 11.86 -25.44 1.96
CA GLY A 502 12.76 -24.50 1.26
C GLY A 502 12.40 -24.21 -0.20
N ALA A 503 11.46 -24.96 -0.80
CA ALA A 503 10.99 -24.74 -2.18
C ALA A 503 9.81 -23.72 -2.23
N ALA A 504 8.69 -24.08 -2.87
CA ALA A 504 7.44 -23.32 -2.86
C ALA A 504 6.48 -23.79 -1.74
N GLY A 505 6.99 -24.50 -0.73
CA GLY A 505 6.18 -25.08 0.35
C GLY A 505 5.12 -26.03 -0.18
N SER A 506 3.88 -25.89 0.29
CA SER A 506 2.70 -26.67 -0.14
C SER A 506 2.40 -26.51 -1.63
N MET A 507 2.91 -25.48 -2.30
CA MET A 507 2.71 -25.25 -3.74
C MET A 507 3.74 -25.98 -4.61
N THR A 508 4.75 -26.63 -4.04
CA THR A 508 5.88 -27.20 -4.80
C THR A 508 5.44 -28.17 -5.89
N ASP A 509 4.50 -29.07 -5.58
CA ASP A 509 4.01 -30.07 -6.53
C ASP A 509 3.21 -29.40 -7.65
N GLN A 510 2.34 -28.44 -7.31
CA GLN A 510 1.51 -27.72 -8.27
C GLN A 510 2.36 -26.88 -9.22
N ILE A 511 3.37 -26.18 -8.71
CA ILE A 511 4.32 -25.39 -9.48
C ILE A 511 5.17 -26.28 -10.40
N THR A 512 5.61 -27.43 -9.89
CA THR A 512 6.37 -28.41 -10.70
C THR A 512 5.51 -29.01 -11.80
N ASN A 513 4.23 -29.26 -11.53
CA ASN A 513 3.27 -29.75 -12.53
C ASN A 513 3.01 -28.70 -13.62
N LEU A 514 2.84 -27.42 -13.26
CA LEU A 514 2.74 -26.32 -14.22
C LEU A 514 3.97 -26.21 -15.12
N PHE A 515 5.17 -26.36 -14.56
CA PHE A 515 6.39 -26.40 -15.36
C PHE A 515 6.46 -27.64 -16.27
N SER A 516 6.04 -28.80 -15.76
CA SER A 516 6.10 -30.07 -16.47
C SER A 516 5.19 -30.12 -17.70
N SER A 517 4.10 -29.35 -17.71
CA SER A 517 3.18 -29.26 -18.85
C SER A 517 3.73 -28.46 -20.04
N LEU A 518 4.85 -27.74 -19.87
CA LEU A 518 5.47 -26.98 -20.95
C LEU A 518 6.13 -27.89 -22.00
N PRO A 519 6.21 -27.44 -23.26
CA PRO A 519 7.06 -28.06 -24.29
C PRO A 519 8.54 -28.11 -23.88
N GLU A 520 9.26 -29.17 -24.27
CA GLU A 520 10.68 -29.39 -23.89
C GLU A 520 11.63 -28.26 -24.34
N ASP A 521 11.37 -27.63 -25.49
CA ASP A 521 12.14 -26.49 -26.00
C ASP A 521 12.00 -25.23 -25.13
N GLN A 522 10.86 -25.07 -24.46
CA GLN A 522 10.58 -23.95 -23.57
C GLN A 522 11.12 -24.19 -22.15
N LYS A 523 11.10 -25.45 -21.67
CA LYS A 523 11.63 -25.83 -20.36
C LYS A 523 13.08 -25.42 -20.14
N SER A 524 13.94 -25.62 -21.14
CA SER A 524 15.36 -25.26 -21.03
C SER A 524 15.59 -23.75 -20.87
N LYS A 525 14.79 -22.92 -21.56
CA LYS A 525 14.87 -21.45 -21.43
C LYS A 525 14.36 -21.00 -20.08
N MET A 526 13.25 -21.60 -19.63
CA MET A 526 12.65 -21.33 -18.32
C MET A 526 13.63 -21.63 -17.18
N ILE A 527 14.33 -22.77 -17.23
CA ILE A 527 15.34 -23.13 -16.22
C ILE A 527 16.42 -22.04 -16.09
N GLY A 528 16.93 -21.52 -17.22
CA GLY A 528 17.92 -20.44 -17.21
C GLY A 528 17.43 -19.19 -16.49
N VAL A 529 16.20 -18.75 -16.79
CA VAL A 529 15.55 -17.59 -16.14
C VAL A 529 15.33 -17.84 -14.64
N LEU A 530 14.90 -19.05 -14.25
CA LEU A 530 14.69 -19.41 -12.84
C LEU A 530 15.99 -19.44 -12.05
N ASP A 531 17.09 -19.91 -12.64
CA ASP A 531 18.41 -19.90 -12.01
C ASP A 531 18.95 -18.47 -11.83
N GLU A 532 18.74 -17.59 -12.82
CA GLU A 532 19.08 -16.17 -12.71
C GLU A 532 18.26 -15.46 -11.63
N HIS A 533 16.94 -15.71 -11.59
CA HIS A 533 16.06 -15.16 -10.56
C HIS A 533 16.43 -15.66 -9.15
N SER A 534 16.78 -16.94 -9.01
CA SER A 534 17.25 -17.49 -7.73
C SER A 534 18.53 -16.78 -7.24
N LYS A 535 19.51 -16.54 -8.14
CA LYS A 535 20.73 -15.78 -7.81
C LYS A 535 20.43 -14.33 -7.43
N TYR A 536 19.48 -13.71 -8.12
CA TYR A 536 18.97 -12.37 -7.79
C TYR A 536 18.40 -12.33 -6.37
N LEU A 537 17.50 -13.25 -6.00
CA LEU A 537 16.93 -13.35 -4.66
C LEU A 537 17.98 -13.58 -3.57
N ALA A 538 18.96 -14.45 -3.83
CA ALA A 538 20.07 -14.69 -2.89
C ALA A 538 20.90 -13.42 -2.66
N SER A 539 21.17 -12.66 -3.72
CA SER A 539 21.90 -11.39 -3.66
C SER A 539 21.13 -10.34 -2.85
N LEU A 540 19.81 -10.23 -3.07
CA LEU A 540 18.95 -9.33 -2.30
C LEU A 540 18.89 -9.68 -0.81
N ARG A 541 18.82 -10.97 -0.46
CA ARG A 541 18.87 -11.43 0.94
C ARG A 541 20.18 -11.04 1.61
N LYS A 542 21.31 -11.20 0.91
CA LYS A 542 22.64 -10.80 1.40
C LYS A 542 22.72 -9.29 1.65
N ILE A 543 22.31 -8.48 0.68
CA ILE A 543 22.29 -7.02 0.80
C ILE A 543 21.36 -6.58 1.95
N SER A 544 20.18 -7.19 2.05
CA SER A 544 19.23 -6.94 3.14
C SER A 544 19.86 -7.20 4.51
N MET A 545 20.62 -8.30 4.67
CA MET A 545 21.29 -8.61 5.94
C MET A 545 22.36 -7.58 6.28
N GLN A 546 23.19 -7.19 5.30
CA GLN A 546 24.22 -6.16 5.47
C GLN A 546 23.62 -4.82 5.87
N ARG A 547 22.49 -4.44 5.26
CA ARG A 547 21.76 -3.21 5.59
C ARG A 547 21.13 -3.25 6.98
N ALA A 548 20.55 -4.38 7.38
CA ALA A 548 20.09 -4.56 8.75
C ALA A 548 21.22 -4.34 9.76
N GLN A 549 22.41 -4.90 9.49
CA GLN A 549 23.58 -4.70 10.36
C GLN A 549 24.03 -3.24 10.38
N SER A 550 24.03 -2.54 9.23
CA SER A 550 24.35 -1.11 9.16
C SER A 550 23.42 -0.25 10.03
N VAL A 551 22.12 -0.56 10.06
CA VAL A 551 21.15 0.14 10.91
C VAL A 551 21.42 -0.16 12.39
N LEU A 552 21.76 -1.41 12.73
CA LEU A 552 22.09 -1.82 14.11
C LEU A 552 23.39 -1.21 14.63
N ASP A 553 24.39 -1.04 13.77
CA ASP A 553 25.62 -0.30 14.07
C ASP A 553 25.34 1.17 14.46
N ASN A 554 24.14 1.67 14.14
CA ASN A 554 23.59 2.96 14.55
C ASN A 554 24.50 4.16 14.25
N LYS A 555 25.03 4.21 13.03
CA LYS A 555 25.86 5.33 12.55
C LYS A 555 25.01 6.55 12.12
N SER A 556 23.68 6.42 12.10
CA SER A 556 22.72 7.47 11.68
C SER A 556 23.00 8.02 10.27
N THR A 557 23.37 7.11 9.38
CA THR A 557 23.76 7.40 7.98
C THR A 557 23.10 6.47 6.99
N THR A 558 22.34 5.46 7.43
CA THR A 558 21.78 4.46 6.52
C THR A 558 20.61 5.05 5.74
N MET A 559 20.77 5.17 4.43
CA MET A 559 19.75 5.76 3.53
C MET A 559 18.90 4.72 2.82
N TYR A 560 19.15 3.43 3.01
CA TYR A 560 18.31 2.36 2.48
C TYR A 560 18.29 1.18 3.45
N GLY A 561 17.10 0.83 3.91
CA GLY A 561 16.92 -0.15 4.97
C GLY A 561 16.95 -1.60 4.49
N PRO A 562 16.94 -2.57 5.43
CA PRO A 562 16.74 -3.98 5.11
C PRO A 562 15.38 -4.28 4.49
N GLY A 563 15.31 -5.40 3.76
CA GLY A 563 14.09 -5.97 3.20
C GLY A 563 14.16 -6.20 1.69
N VAL A 564 13.95 -7.44 1.26
CA VAL A 564 13.81 -7.81 -0.16
C VAL A 564 12.62 -7.08 -0.81
N TYR A 565 11.56 -6.83 -0.04
CA TYR A 565 10.35 -6.15 -0.51
C TYR A 565 10.63 -4.72 -1.01
N LEU A 566 11.66 -4.02 -0.50
CA LEU A 566 12.01 -2.67 -0.96
C LEU A 566 12.56 -2.69 -2.39
N ALA A 567 13.39 -3.69 -2.72
CA ALA A 567 13.92 -3.86 -4.06
C ALA A 567 12.80 -4.18 -5.06
N ARG A 568 11.85 -5.03 -4.66
CA ARG A 568 10.66 -5.36 -5.48
C ARG A 568 9.75 -4.18 -5.68
N TRP A 569 9.52 -3.41 -4.63
CA TRP A 569 8.70 -2.21 -4.74
C TRP A 569 9.32 -1.24 -5.74
N HIS A 570 10.63 -1.05 -5.65
CA HIS A 570 11.36 -0.23 -6.61
C HIS A 570 11.26 -0.77 -8.04
N GLY A 571 11.42 -2.09 -8.25
CA GLY A 571 11.24 -2.71 -9.56
C GLY A 571 9.87 -2.43 -10.18
N LEU A 572 8.79 -2.57 -9.39
CA LEU A 572 7.43 -2.24 -9.85
C LEU A 572 7.23 -0.75 -10.20
N LEU A 573 7.94 0.15 -9.51
CA LEU A 573 7.95 1.57 -9.84
C LEU A 573 8.74 1.81 -11.12
N ASP A 574 9.93 1.21 -11.25
CA ASP A 574 10.81 1.31 -12.41
C ASP A 574 10.13 0.88 -13.71
N GLU A 575 9.40 -0.23 -13.67
CA GLU A 575 8.78 -0.80 -14.86
C GLU A 575 7.55 -0.02 -15.35
N THR A 576 7.01 0.89 -14.54
CA THR A 576 5.83 1.69 -14.87
C THR A 576 6.01 2.43 -16.19
N LEU A 577 5.13 2.19 -17.16
CA LEU A 577 5.17 2.90 -18.43
C LEU A 577 4.75 4.36 -18.26
N ILE A 578 5.45 5.23 -18.98
CA ILE A 578 5.25 6.68 -18.96
C ILE A 578 5.24 7.21 -20.40
N THR A 579 4.29 8.08 -20.73
CA THR A 579 4.21 8.74 -22.05
C THR A 579 5.57 9.32 -22.48
N PRO A 580 5.93 9.27 -23.77
CA PRO A 580 7.09 9.99 -24.31
C PRO A 580 7.13 11.46 -23.86
N GLY A 581 8.34 11.95 -23.59
CA GLY A 581 8.58 13.34 -23.14
C GLY A 581 8.66 14.35 -24.29
N THR A 582 8.85 13.87 -25.52
CA THR A 582 8.87 14.64 -26.78
C THR A 582 7.65 14.25 -27.61
N PRO A 583 7.26 15.03 -28.64
CA PRO A 583 6.12 14.68 -29.50
C PRO A 583 6.21 13.27 -30.08
N GLU A 584 7.41 12.89 -30.53
CA GLU A 584 7.77 11.55 -30.99
C GLU A 584 9.02 11.11 -30.24
N GLY A 585 9.03 9.89 -29.72
CA GLY A 585 10.12 9.38 -28.90
C GLY A 585 9.76 8.09 -28.17
N PRO A 586 10.75 7.37 -27.63
CA PRO A 586 10.50 6.10 -26.97
C PRO A 586 9.56 6.28 -25.75
N VAL A 587 8.71 5.28 -25.53
CA VAL A 587 7.97 5.15 -24.27
C VAL A 587 8.97 5.12 -23.13
N ARG A 588 8.74 5.98 -22.13
CA ARG A 588 9.58 6.09 -20.95
C ARG A 588 9.12 5.07 -19.90
N ARG A 589 9.98 4.84 -18.93
CA ARG A 589 9.71 4.04 -17.74
C ARG A 589 9.81 4.87 -16.48
N GLY A 590 9.31 4.35 -15.36
CA GLY A 590 9.40 5.01 -14.06
C GLY A 590 10.83 5.40 -13.75
N LYS A 591 11.80 4.52 -14.02
CA LYS A 591 13.23 4.79 -13.83
C LYS A 591 13.77 6.01 -14.59
N ASP A 592 13.18 6.36 -15.74
CA ASP A 592 13.62 7.48 -16.59
C ASP A 592 13.10 8.84 -16.10
N ILE A 593 12.07 8.81 -15.27
CA ILE A 593 11.34 10.00 -14.79
C ILE A 593 11.36 10.13 -13.28
N GLN A 594 11.96 9.14 -12.60
CA GLN A 594 12.11 9.09 -11.18
C GLN A 594 12.58 10.47 -10.72
N PHE A 595 11.78 11.10 -9.84
CA PHE A 595 12.04 12.41 -9.23
C PHE A 595 11.81 13.67 -10.10
N LYS A 596 11.24 13.55 -11.31
CA LYS A 596 10.59 14.68 -11.98
C LYS A 596 9.20 14.91 -11.38
N ASP A 597 9.12 15.77 -10.38
CA ASP A 597 7.83 16.16 -9.78
C ASP A 597 6.91 16.82 -10.81
N GLU A 598 5.63 16.45 -10.78
CA GLU A 598 4.55 17.24 -11.38
C GLU A 598 4.63 18.68 -10.82
N GLU A 599 4.61 19.71 -11.67
CA GLU A 599 4.81 21.10 -11.22
C GLU A 599 3.79 21.50 -10.13
N GLY A 600 2.56 20.98 -10.20
CA GLY A 600 1.51 21.16 -9.18
C GLY A 600 1.83 20.54 -7.81
N LYS A 601 2.73 19.55 -7.73
CA LYS A 601 3.21 18.97 -6.47
C LYS A 601 4.36 19.77 -5.84
N ARG A 602 4.94 20.76 -6.55
CA ARG A 602 6.15 21.51 -6.13
C ARG A 602 5.92 22.67 -5.16
N LYS A 603 4.67 23.08 -4.90
CA LYS A 603 4.39 24.22 -3.99
C LYS A 603 4.77 23.86 -2.56
N GLY A 604 5.97 24.33 -2.18
CA GLY A 604 6.73 23.98 -0.98
C GLY A 604 8.22 24.27 -1.15
N GLY A 605 8.71 24.28 -2.40
CA GLY A 605 10.07 24.64 -2.76
C GLY A 605 11.11 23.62 -2.32
N ALA A 606 12.01 23.25 -3.23
CA ALA A 606 13.23 22.48 -2.95
C ALA A 606 14.18 23.15 -1.91
N LYS A 607 13.79 24.28 -1.32
CA LYS A 607 14.60 25.05 -0.38
C LYS A 607 14.56 24.38 0.98
N GLY A 608 15.68 23.74 1.35
CA GLY A 608 15.83 23.04 2.63
C GLY A 608 15.47 21.55 2.57
N TRP A 609 14.87 21.04 1.50
CA TRP A 609 14.71 19.59 1.30
C TRP A 609 16.01 18.97 0.76
N TRP A 610 16.19 17.67 1.00
CA TRP A 610 17.33 16.90 0.50
C TRP A 610 17.13 16.49 -0.97
N ASP A 611 18.22 16.00 -1.57
CA ASP A 611 18.21 15.46 -2.93
C ASP A 611 17.73 14.01 -2.93
N SER A 612 16.41 13.78 -2.91
CA SER A 612 15.82 12.44 -2.96
C SER A 612 16.29 11.66 -4.20
N GLU A 613 16.47 12.34 -5.34
CA GLU A 613 16.94 11.72 -6.59
C GLU A 613 18.37 11.21 -6.46
N GLY A 614 19.30 12.08 -6.04
CA GLY A 614 20.70 11.72 -5.88
C GLY A 614 20.88 10.61 -4.85
N ILE A 615 20.12 10.67 -3.74
CA ILE A 615 20.14 9.62 -2.71
C ILE A 615 19.62 8.30 -3.28
N ALA A 616 18.45 8.29 -3.91
CA ALA A 616 17.86 7.09 -4.49
C ALA A 616 18.77 6.46 -5.54
N LYS A 617 19.31 7.24 -6.49
CA LYS A 617 20.25 6.73 -7.51
C LYS A 617 21.48 6.06 -6.87
N THR A 618 22.01 6.65 -5.80
CA THR A 618 23.18 6.10 -5.10
C THR A 618 22.85 4.77 -4.43
N VAL A 619 21.77 4.71 -3.65
CA VAL A 619 21.42 3.49 -2.88
C VAL A 619 20.84 2.37 -3.74
N MET A 620 20.22 2.74 -4.87
CA MET A 620 19.65 1.78 -5.83
C MET A 620 20.70 1.22 -6.78
N GLY A 621 21.80 1.95 -7.06
CA GLY A 621 22.91 1.42 -7.85
C GLY A 621 23.61 0.21 -7.21
N GLU A 622 23.43 -0.01 -5.90
CA GLU A 622 23.91 -1.18 -5.18
C GLU A 622 22.97 -2.39 -5.29
N VAL A 623 21.73 -2.20 -5.74
CA VAL A 623 20.72 -3.25 -5.87
C VAL A 623 20.89 -3.92 -7.24
N PRO A 624 21.01 -5.26 -7.31
CA PRO A 624 21.13 -5.96 -8.58
C PRO A 624 19.89 -5.72 -9.46
N GLU A 625 20.08 -5.69 -10.77
CA GLU A 625 18.98 -5.56 -11.72
C GLU A 625 18.11 -6.83 -11.71
N GLN A 626 16.79 -6.65 -11.81
CA GLN A 626 15.85 -7.77 -11.87
C GLN A 626 16.00 -8.52 -13.21
N PRO A 627 16.09 -9.86 -13.22
CA PRO A 627 16.12 -10.64 -14.45
C PRO A 627 14.83 -10.47 -15.27
N ASP A 628 14.93 -10.63 -16.59
CA ASP A 628 13.77 -10.64 -17.47
C ASP A 628 12.97 -11.94 -17.28
N VAL A 629 11.76 -11.81 -16.72
CA VAL A 629 10.85 -12.92 -16.43
C VAL A 629 9.66 -12.97 -17.39
N ASP A 630 9.66 -12.21 -18.49
CA ASP A 630 8.55 -12.14 -19.45
C ASP A 630 8.09 -13.51 -19.96
N ILE A 631 9.06 -14.41 -20.21
CA ILE A 631 8.76 -15.76 -20.69
C ILE A 631 7.97 -16.57 -19.65
N VAL A 632 8.25 -16.37 -18.36
CA VAL A 632 7.53 -17.01 -17.25
C VAL A 632 6.08 -16.56 -17.27
N LEU A 633 5.84 -15.26 -17.38
CA LEU A 633 4.51 -14.67 -17.33
C LEU A 633 3.68 -15.04 -18.56
N LYS A 634 4.28 -14.99 -19.76
CA LYS A 634 3.62 -15.35 -21.02
C LYS A 634 3.18 -16.81 -21.05
N LEU A 635 3.96 -17.73 -20.48
CA LEU A 635 3.67 -19.16 -20.54
C LEU A 635 2.86 -19.67 -19.35
N LEU A 636 3.11 -19.14 -18.15
CA LEU A 636 2.58 -19.70 -16.90
C LEU A 636 1.68 -18.75 -16.11
N GLY A 637 1.58 -17.46 -16.48
CA GLY A 637 0.72 -16.50 -15.77
C GLY A 637 -0.77 -16.88 -15.81
N GLY A 638 -1.30 -17.16 -17.01
CA GLY A 638 -2.68 -17.64 -17.20
C GLY A 638 -2.95 -18.98 -16.49
N PRO A 639 -2.17 -20.05 -16.78
CA PRO A 639 -2.32 -21.33 -16.11
C PRO A 639 -2.24 -21.27 -14.58
N PHE A 640 -1.37 -20.41 -14.03
CA PHE A 640 -1.28 -20.19 -12.58
C PHE A 640 -2.55 -19.54 -12.03
N ARG A 641 -3.10 -18.54 -12.72
CA ARG A 641 -4.38 -17.92 -12.34
C ARG A 641 -5.55 -18.90 -12.39
N ASP A 642 -5.61 -19.77 -13.40
CA ASP A 642 -6.65 -20.80 -13.51
C ASP A 642 -6.53 -21.81 -12.36
N MET A 643 -5.32 -22.23 -12.02
CA MET A 643 -5.05 -23.08 -10.86
C MET A 643 -5.50 -22.45 -9.55
N LEU A 644 -5.28 -21.13 -9.36
CA LEU A 644 -5.76 -20.42 -8.16
C LEU A 644 -7.28 -20.37 -8.08
N ASN A 645 -7.97 -20.14 -9.21
CA ASN A 645 -9.44 -20.19 -9.25
C ASN A 645 -9.98 -21.59 -8.93
N ALA A 646 -9.41 -22.63 -9.53
CA ALA A 646 -9.81 -24.01 -9.24
C ALA A 646 -9.64 -24.38 -7.76
N ARG A 647 -8.56 -23.90 -7.13
CA ARG A 647 -8.32 -24.08 -5.70
C ARG A 647 -9.39 -23.37 -4.85
N LEU A 648 -9.69 -22.12 -5.19
CA LEU A 648 -10.71 -21.34 -4.49
C LEU A 648 -12.08 -22.01 -4.55
N ASP A 649 -12.47 -22.59 -5.69
CA ASP A 649 -13.73 -23.33 -5.82
C ASP A 649 -13.78 -24.56 -4.90
N CYS A 650 -12.67 -25.30 -4.78
CA CYS A 650 -12.56 -26.42 -3.83
C CYS A 650 -12.66 -25.96 -2.37
N ASP A 651 -12.03 -24.83 -2.02
CA ASP A 651 -12.05 -24.28 -0.65
C ASP A 651 -13.43 -23.69 -0.28
N ILE A 652 -14.27 -23.29 -1.26
CA ILE A 652 -15.66 -22.81 -1.02
C ILE A 652 -16.65 -23.97 -0.83
N GLN A 653 -16.39 -25.14 -1.41
CA GLN A 653 -17.26 -26.32 -1.32
C GLN A 653 -17.06 -27.14 -0.03
N ASN A 654 -15.91 -26.96 0.64
CA ASN A 654 -15.59 -27.57 1.93
C ASN A 654 -15.84 -26.60 3.09
#